data_AF-A0AAE0KH62-F1
#
_entry.id   AF-A0AAE0KH62-F1
#
_cell.length_a   1.000
_cell.length_b   1.000
_cell.length_c   1.000
_cell.angle_alpha   90.00
_cell.angle_beta   90.00
_cell.angle_gamma   90.00
#
_symmetry.space_group_name_H-M   'P 1'
#
loop_
_entity.id
_entity.type
_entity.pdbx_description
1 polymer ?
#
loop_
_entity_poly.entity_id
_entity_poly.type
_entity_poly.pdbx_seq_one_letter_code
_entity_poly.pdbx_strand_id
1 'polypeptide(L)'
;MADIAAPKAKAGATVVVPMTLQAFLVANDFGDTAYQVAPLMLPDFSKLQQHETNSAGISTGLGEPGGDHWDHHDLMDRLDTSWWRLRARYSTRFRDVATGRPREGRSGVYLSWCLPRLYRSAITATESTISTPEGREHFQAKKLRSGFTVGESDDGNQPSQHNVQFRAVPDRWVVIRKVRAGGSSGTGSGKETWNLVESNCIRSLDDDDFIAPDGPDVEISTSPGMSPSDNAGQPLSAPSVMGRSAKLTPDNLAGAKKRNYRHPFNAFEMGHEFFVDYQPHNMGVFSFFDDLRDCVDDTTSEPATVDYAIIGFHSDARSDPFMLKQPLNMAKSDHPLKNEELLSALGLVLGDPGAAKDGKEVSDVASFAQTLASEDGRTLTYGVLRSVRFSRRSANHLSAPSITLQEEVFEHQPVAVGLHTLDALAAFLYVSLGGPKNTSAAVHTFLSQLVMLVARDDDVDSQRKAADEVAGHSWVASKEDTLWRLPQKGEGGDEQAQSFIVTDEHRDQLLTLNALQRQCDTCVREEEQLLHQLYGCWWNACGLRKLPADVLVSRRGQVKRQAGDIGKRFHSLSQRKNVLKLEIETAKTGLEKLLGVEKKLIAAPARPFGRHQDPTILVAGAKSGWPPAFDKPLPVRLASEVAPSTAVPPAPSEAWLDGILPNLAEPLKPLLREFSLVDEAARRSATWDKSPYAGLEDMQDVQGWFPLFIEWELEYYHIPFSKWIFEPSDELSGRWRWVIPPKTNLAQDPLVGTDCRRIHGRTAFVPEAAMTLRSRLDQLFAQTTDPDLLKVKEDVLNRVSAMGYFSAPLSGFTDQLLTLRRGHHPLPAATSASGDLEILEMLGLEPVRKAILDLAWS
;
A
#
# COMPACT_ATOMS: atom_id res chain seq x y z
N MET A 1 -5.06 -14.35 -30.79
CA MET A 1 -4.81 -13.04 -31.43
C MET A 1 -3.44 -13.10 -32.09
N ALA A 2 -3.29 -12.59 -33.32
CA ALA A 2 -2.09 -12.78 -34.14
C ALA A 2 -0.86 -12.07 -33.54
N ASP A 3 0.20 -12.84 -33.29
CA ASP A 3 1.52 -12.38 -32.85
C ASP A 3 2.16 -11.50 -33.94
N ILE A 4 2.08 -10.17 -33.79
CA ILE A 4 3.04 -9.28 -34.44
C ILE A 4 4.36 -9.52 -33.70
N ALA A 5 5.31 -10.21 -34.34
CA ALA A 5 6.62 -10.50 -33.76
C ALA A 5 7.30 -9.19 -33.33
N ALA A 6 7.40 -8.95 -32.02
CA ALA A 6 8.10 -7.79 -31.49
C ALA A 6 9.58 -7.82 -31.96
N PRO A 7 10.19 -6.66 -32.26
CA PRO A 7 11.59 -6.62 -32.64
C PRO A 7 12.48 -7.21 -31.54
N LYS A 8 13.59 -7.82 -31.93
CA LYS A 8 14.58 -8.38 -30.99
C LYS A 8 15.13 -7.26 -30.12
N ALA A 9 15.19 -7.50 -28.81
CA ALA A 9 15.70 -6.55 -27.85
C ALA A 9 17.21 -6.31 -28.06
N LYS A 10 17.64 -5.05 -28.05
CA LYS A 10 19.05 -4.65 -28.16
C LYS A 10 19.60 -4.26 -26.80
N ALA A 11 20.87 -4.55 -26.54
CA ALA A 11 21.49 -4.24 -25.23
C ALA A 11 21.53 -2.73 -24.94
N GLY A 12 21.83 -1.90 -25.95
CA GLY A 12 21.88 -0.44 -25.81
C GLY A 12 20.51 0.25 -25.74
N ALA A 13 19.41 -0.48 -25.91
CA ALA A 13 18.04 0.05 -25.81
C ALA A 13 17.23 -0.62 -24.67
N THR A 14 17.87 -1.46 -23.86
CA THR A 14 17.23 -2.19 -22.77
C THR A 14 17.64 -1.59 -21.44
N VAL A 15 16.66 -1.08 -20.69
CA VAL A 15 16.85 -0.52 -19.35
C VAL A 15 16.77 -1.64 -18.33
N VAL A 16 17.83 -1.80 -17.54
CA VAL A 16 17.93 -2.76 -16.44
C VAL A 16 17.55 -2.07 -15.14
N VAL A 17 16.38 -2.44 -14.63
CA VAL A 17 15.81 -1.95 -13.38
C VAL A 17 16.26 -2.87 -12.24
N PRO A 18 17.07 -2.39 -11.28
CA PRO A 18 17.54 -3.22 -10.18
C PRO A 18 16.40 -3.51 -9.19
N MET A 19 16.42 -4.69 -8.58
CA MET A 19 15.52 -5.08 -7.49
C MET A 19 16.27 -5.79 -6.37
N THR A 20 15.77 -5.67 -5.14
CA THR A 20 16.30 -6.41 -3.99
C THR A 20 15.66 -7.78 -3.89
N LEU A 21 16.48 -8.77 -3.52
CA LEU A 21 16.06 -10.12 -3.24
C LEU A 21 16.18 -10.40 -1.74
N GLN A 22 15.27 -11.23 -1.21
CA GLN A 22 15.34 -11.75 0.15
C GLN A 22 15.08 -13.25 0.12
N ALA A 23 15.68 -13.96 1.08
CA ALA A 23 15.48 -15.39 1.26
C ALA A 23 15.06 -15.68 2.70
N PHE A 24 14.05 -16.53 2.86
CA PHE A 24 13.67 -17.14 4.12
C PHE A 24 13.98 -18.63 4.07
N LEU A 25 14.87 -19.10 4.95
CA LEU A 25 15.38 -20.47 4.95
C LEU A 25 14.66 -21.28 6.01
N VAL A 26 14.10 -22.41 5.60
CA VAL A 26 13.37 -23.34 6.47
C VAL A 26 14.05 -24.70 6.43
N ALA A 27 14.61 -25.12 7.55
CA ALA A 27 15.19 -26.45 7.74
C ALA A 27 14.22 -27.37 8.52
N ASN A 28 14.56 -28.65 8.65
CA ASN A 28 13.72 -29.63 9.32
C ASN A 28 13.56 -29.36 10.83
N ASP A 29 14.51 -28.66 11.46
CA ASP A 29 14.43 -28.20 12.85
C ASP A 29 13.64 -26.89 13.03
N PHE A 30 13.09 -26.31 11.95
CA PHE A 30 12.41 -25.01 12.00
C PHE A 30 11.30 -24.97 13.05
N GLY A 31 10.56 -26.07 13.22
CA GLY A 31 9.53 -26.15 14.26
C GLY A 31 10.08 -25.99 15.69
N ASP A 32 11.34 -26.33 15.95
CA ASP A 32 11.95 -26.26 17.27
C ASP A 32 12.64 -24.90 17.55
N THR A 33 12.64 -24.00 16.57
CA THR A 33 13.18 -22.65 16.71
C THR A 33 12.27 -21.72 17.53
N ALA A 34 12.81 -20.57 17.92
CA ALA A 34 12.06 -19.52 18.63
C ALA A 34 11.15 -18.68 17.71
N TYR A 35 11.07 -19.00 16.40
CA TYR A 35 10.22 -18.25 15.48
C TYR A 35 8.75 -18.29 15.89
N GLN A 36 8.15 -17.11 15.87
CA GLN A 36 6.72 -16.91 15.94
C GLN A 36 6.17 -16.69 14.53
N VAL A 37 5.52 -17.70 13.97
CA VAL A 37 4.94 -17.72 12.64
C VAL A 37 3.43 -17.79 12.76
N ALA A 38 2.78 -16.76 12.21
CA ALA A 38 1.35 -16.74 11.99
C ALA A 38 0.87 -17.98 11.19
N PRO A 39 -0.26 -18.60 11.54
CA PRO A 39 -0.89 -19.58 10.66
C PRO A 39 -1.21 -18.93 9.31
N LEU A 40 -1.07 -19.70 8.23
CA LEU A 40 -1.23 -19.18 6.88
C LEU A 40 -2.73 -19.03 6.58
N MET A 41 -3.22 -17.79 6.63
CA MET A 41 -4.57 -17.43 6.22
C MET A 41 -4.51 -17.05 4.74
N LEU A 42 -4.77 -18.00 3.83
CA LEU A 42 -4.91 -17.65 2.42
C LEU A 42 -6.13 -16.72 2.26
N PRO A 43 -6.04 -15.64 1.49
CA PRO A 43 -7.19 -14.79 1.21
C PRO A 43 -8.33 -15.61 0.61
N ASP A 44 -9.47 -15.64 1.28
CA ASP A 44 -10.65 -16.37 0.81
C ASP A 44 -11.47 -15.48 -0.11
N PHE A 45 -11.01 -15.35 -1.36
CA PHE A 45 -11.72 -14.62 -2.41
C PHE A 45 -13.11 -15.21 -2.71
N SER A 46 -13.34 -16.48 -2.37
CA SER A 46 -14.62 -17.15 -2.61
C SER A 46 -15.70 -16.67 -1.63
N LYS A 47 -15.37 -16.44 -0.35
CA LYS A 47 -16.30 -15.88 0.64
C LYS A 47 -16.73 -14.45 0.30
N LEU A 48 -15.82 -13.63 -0.23
CA LEU A 48 -16.14 -12.27 -0.68
C LEU A 48 -17.15 -12.26 -1.83
N GLN A 49 -17.02 -13.18 -2.80
CA GLN A 49 -17.98 -13.31 -3.91
C GLN A 49 -19.27 -14.08 -3.54
N GLN A 50 -19.22 -15.01 -2.57
CA GLN A 50 -20.42 -15.68 -2.04
C GLN A 50 -21.35 -14.70 -1.32
N HIS A 51 -20.80 -13.62 -0.75
CA HIS A 51 -21.60 -12.53 -0.21
C HIS A 51 -22.39 -11.77 -1.29
N GLU A 52 -21.90 -11.73 -2.54
CA GLU A 52 -22.65 -11.19 -3.69
C GLU A 52 -23.69 -12.20 -4.23
N THR A 53 -23.37 -13.50 -4.25
CA THR A 53 -24.20 -14.55 -4.89
C THR A 53 -25.23 -15.24 -4.00
N ASN A 54 -25.07 -15.25 -2.67
CA ASN A 54 -26.10 -15.74 -1.73
C ASN A 54 -27.36 -14.84 -1.67
N SER A 55 -27.41 -13.78 -2.47
CA SER A 55 -28.63 -13.03 -2.77
C SER A 55 -29.64 -13.79 -3.66
N ALA A 56 -29.28 -14.96 -4.21
CA ALA A 56 -30.12 -15.72 -5.14
C ALA A 56 -30.46 -17.18 -4.74
N GLY A 57 -30.04 -17.69 -3.58
CA GLY A 57 -30.24 -19.11 -3.28
C GLY A 57 -30.27 -19.48 -1.80
N ILE A 58 -31.37 -20.12 -1.39
CA ILE A 58 -31.55 -20.79 -0.10
C ILE A 58 -30.46 -21.86 0.05
N SER A 59 -29.48 -21.66 0.95
CA SER A 59 -28.62 -22.76 1.40
C SER A 59 -29.21 -23.41 2.65
N THR A 60 -29.86 -24.54 2.43
CA THR A 60 -30.12 -25.55 3.46
C THR A 60 -28.79 -26.27 3.73
N GLY A 61 -28.04 -25.83 4.73
CA GLY A 61 -26.80 -26.46 5.17
C GLY A 61 -26.68 -26.43 6.70
N LEU A 62 -26.42 -27.59 7.27
CA LEU A 62 -26.54 -27.92 8.70
C LEU A 62 -25.61 -27.12 9.62
N GLY A 63 -26.20 -26.45 10.62
CA GLY A 63 -25.84 -26.70 12.02
C GLY A 63 -24.54 -26.15 12.62
N GLU A 64 -23.93 -25.08 12.10
CA GLU A 64 -22.90 -24.37 12.86
C GLU A 64 -23.49 -23.22 13.71
N PRO A 65 -23.12 -23.12 15.01
CA PRO A 65 -23.65 -22.12 15.92
C PRO A 65 -23.26 -20.72 15.43
N GLY A 66 -24.28 -19.91 15.17
CA GLY A 66 -24.14 -18.72 14.37
C GLY A 66 -23.60 -17.50 15.11
N GLY A 67 -22.88 -16.69 14.36
CA GLY A 67 -22.36 -15.37 14.75
C GLY A 67 -21.44 -14.82 13.67
N ASP A 68 -20.50 -15.64 13.22
CA ASP A 68 -19.28 -15.17 12.53
C ASP A 68 -19.42 -14.89 11.03
N HIS A 69 -20.44 -15.40 10.33
CA HIS A 69 -20.49 -15.30 8.87
C HIS A 69 -20.68 -13.88 8.32
N TRP A 70 -21.12 -12.92 9.13
CA TRP A 70 -21.26 -11.51 8.71
C TRP A 70 -20.07 -10.65 9.11
N ASP A 71 -19.07 -11.19 9.81
CA ASP A 71 -17.91 -10.43 10.33
C ASP A 71 -16.64 -10.56 9.44
N HIS A 72 -16.70 -11.32 8.33
CA HIS A 72 -15.60 -11.39 7.36
C HIS A 72 -15.62 -10.13 6.44
N HIS A 73 -15.05 -9.03 6.93
CA HIS A 73 -14.99 -7.72 6.26
C HIS A 73 -13.59 -7.34 5.76
N ASP A 74 -12.66 -8.26 5.87
CA ASP A 74 -11.27 -8.12 5.46
C ASP A 74 -10.89 -9.33 4.60
N LEU A 75 -10.02 -9.12 3.62
CA LEU A 75 -9.45 -10.18 2.78
C LEU A 75 -8.63 -11.18 3.61
N MET A 76 -8.12 -10.73 4.76
CA MET A 76 -7.43 -11.57 5.72
C MET A 76 -8.26 -11.73 7.00
N ASP A 77 -8.52 -12.98 7.37
CA ASP A 77 -9.10 -13.29 8.67
C ASP A 77 -8.20 -12.79 9.82
N ARG A 78 -8.83 -12.51 10.97
CA ARG A 78 -8.13 -12.12 12.20
C ARG A 78 -7.08 -13.16 12.56
N LEU A 79 -5.85 -12.73 12.80
CA LEU A 79 -4.82 -13.61 13.30
C LEU A 79 -5.09 -13.96 14.76
N ASP A 80 -5.10 -15.25 15.08
CA ASP A 80 -5.03 -15.69 16.47
C ASP A 80 -3.61 -15.49 16.98
N THR A 81 -3.41 -14.39 17.70
CA THR A 81 -2.12 -13.99 18.29
C THR A 81 -1.80 -14.73 19.59
N SER A 82 -2.56 -15.77 19.94
CA SER A 82 -2.22 -16.58 21.10
C SER A 82 -0.81 -17.16 20.95
N TRP A 83 -0.02 -16.97 22.00
CA TRP A 83 1.39 -17.39 22.05
C TRP A 83 1.60 -18.83 21.56
N TRP A 84 0.67 -19.73 21.86
CA TRP A 84 0.74 -21.12 21.43
C TRP A 84 0.56 -21.26 19.92
N ARG A 85 -0.37 -20.56 19.28
CA ARG A 85 -0.57 -20.68 17.83
C ARG A 85 0.54 -20.06 17.00
N LEU A 86 1.21 -19.05 17.54
CA LEU A 86 2.32 -18.40 16.86
C LEU A 86 3.60 -19.24 16.88
N ARG A 87 3.81 -20.19 17.81
CA ARG A 87 5.07 -20.95 17.81
C ARG A 87 5.23 -21.80 16.55
N ALA A 88 6.42 -21.75 15.94
CA ALA A 88 6.77 -22.54 14.76
C ALA A 88 6.43 -24.04 14.90
N ARG A 89 6.58 -24.63 16.10
CA ARG A 89 6.25 -26.04 16.37
C ARG A 89 4.78 -26.42 16.11
N TYR A 90 3.87 -25.45 16.16
CA TYR A 90 2.45 -25.65 15.92
C TYR A 90 1.99 -25.10 14.57
N SER A 91 2.92 -24.58 13.76
CA SER A 91 2.62 -24.12 12.42
C SER A 91 2.25 -25.31 11.54
N THR A 92 0.98 -25.36 11.14
CA THR A 92 0.44 -26.36 10.20
C THR A 92 1.13 -26.30 8.83
N ARG A 93 1.76 -25.15 8.52
CA ARG A 93 2.51 -24.97 7.28
C ARG A 93 3.75 -25.85 7.24
N PHE A 94 4.52 -25.89 8.33
CA PHE A 94 5.83 -26.53 8.35
C PHE A 94 5.86 -27.87 9.10
N ARG A 95 4.86 -28.14 9.93
CA ARG A 95 4.70 -29.43 10.61
C ARG A 95 3.35 -30.04 10.31
N ASP A 96 3.38 -31.36 10.16
CA ASP A 96 2.16 -32.15 10.14
C ASP A 96 1.61 -32.28 11.56
N VAL A 97 0.39 -31.79 11.77
CA VAL A 97 -0.28 -31.78 13.08
C VAL A 97 -0.57 -33.20 13.58
N ALA A 98 -0.79 -34.15 12.66
CA ALA A 98 -1.12 -35.53 13.02
C ALA A 98 0.11 -36.31 13.49
N THR A 99 1.25 -36.13 12.82
CA THR A 99 2.49 -36.88 13.11
C THR A 99 3.51 -36.11 13.95
N GLY A 100 3.36 -34.79 14.05
CA GLY A 100 4.29 -33.89 14.73
C GLY A 100 5.64 -33.72 14.01
N ARG A 101 5.82 -34.31 12.82
CA ARG A 101 7.05 -34.29 12.03
C ARG A 101 7.11 -33.07 11.09
N PRO A 102 8.31 -32.60 10.73
CA PRO A 102 8.46 -31.55 9.72
C PRO A 102 7.95 -32.04 8.37
N ARG A 103 7.32 -31.13 7.60
CA ARG A 103 6.93 -31.37 6.21
C ARG A 103 8.15 -31.18 5.32
N GLU A 104 8.86 -32.26 5.04
CA GLU A 104 10.12 -32.24 4.27
C GLU A 104 9.98 -31.67 2.85
N GLY A 105 8.77 -31.65 2.27
CA GLY A 105 8.44 -31.00 1.00
C GLY A 105 8.44 -29.47 1.06
N ARG A 106 8.47 -28.89 2.26
CA ARG A 106 8.41 -27.44 2.51
C ARG A 106 9.69 -26.91 3.16
N SER A 107 10.69 -27.77 3.39
CA SER A 107 12.03 -27.38 3.82
C SER A 107 12.86 -26.99 2.61
N GLY A 108 13.38 -25.77 2.61
CA GLY A 108 14.08 -25.21 1.46
C GLY A 108 14.29 -23.70 1.60
N VAL A 109 14.57 -23.07 0.47
CA VAL A 109 14.79 -21.62 0.35
C VAL A 109 13.54 -20.99 -0.24
N TYR A 110 12.91 -20.09 0.52
CA TYR A 110 11.80 -19.27 0.07
C TYR A 110 12.32 -17.92 -0.41
N LEU A 111 12.42 -17.73 -1.73
CA LEU A 111 12.87 -16.49 -2.34
C LEU A 111 11.69 -15.54 -2.55
N SER A 112 11.89 -14.26 -2.26
CA SER A 112 10.96 -13.17 -2.57
C SER A 112 11.74 -11.99 -3.13
N TRP A 113 11.11 -11.20 -4.00
CA TRP A 113 11.72 -10.00 -4.56
C TRP A 113 10.82 -8.78 -4.44
N CYS A 114 11.41 -7.65 -4.05
CA CYS A 114 10.68 -6.41 -3.91
C CYS A 114 10.48 -5.75 -5.27
N LEU A 115 9.22 -5.61 -5.70
CA LEU A 115 8.92 -4.90 -6.95
C LEU A 115 9.41 -3.43 -6.90
N PRO A 116 10.11 -2.95 -7.94
CA PRO A 116 10.50 -1.54 -8.06
C PRO A 116 9.30 -0.59 -7.99
N ARG A 117 9.53 0.63 -7.48
CA ARG A 117 8.51 1.68 -7.33
C ARG A 117 7.75 1.99 -8.62
N LEU A 118 8.39 1.85 -9.78
CA LEU A 118 7.76 2.08 -11.07
C LEU A 118 6.53 1.17 -11.29
N TYR A 119 6.52 -0.04 -10.74
CA TYR A 119 5.36 -0.94 -10.86
C TYR A 119 4.29 -0.69 -9.78
N ARG A 120 4.60 0.15 -8.80
CA ARG A 120 3.73 0.46 -7.66
C ARG A 120 3.01 1.80 -7.79
N SER A 121 3.29 2.56 -8.85
CA SER A 121 2.71 3.89 -9.07
C SER A 121 1.56 3.84 -10.09
N ALA A 122 0.46 4.52 -9.77
CA ALA A 122 -0.68 4.68 -10.65
C ALA A 122 -0.69 6.07 -11.30
N ILE A 123 -1.39 6.19 -12.43
CA ILE A 123 -1.82 7.47 -12.94
C ILE A 123 -3.27 7.67 -12.53
N THR A 124 -3.56 8.83 -11.95
CA THR A 124 -4.91 9.27 -11.66
C THR A 124 -5.35 10.39 -12.60
N ALA A 125 -6.63 10.37 -12.95
CA ALA A 125 -7.34 11.45 -13.61
C ALA A 125 -8.47 11.94 -12.72
N THR A 126 -8.58 13.26 -12.55
CA THR A 126 -9.75 13.89 -11.95
C THR A 126 -10.91 13.88 -12.93
N GLU A 127 -12.14 13.69 -12.46
CA GLU A 127 -13.35 13.67 -13.30
C GLU A 127 -13.49 14.94 -14.14
N SER A 128 -13.09 16.10 -13.60
CA SER A 128 -13.02 17.37 -14.30
C SER A 128 -12.13 17.34 -15.54
N THR A 129 -11.04 16.57 -15.51
CA THR A 129 -10.06 16.43 -16.61
C THR A 129 -10.54 15.45 -17.68
N ILE A 130 -11.33 14.44 -17.32
CA ILE A 130 -11.90 13.50 -18.29
C ILE A 130 -13.10 14.13 -19.02
N SER A 131 -13.79 15.08 -18.38
CA SER A 131 -14.99 15.69 -18.94
C SER A 131 -14.74 16.54 -20.19
N THR A 132 -13.59 17.26 -20.26
CA THR A 132 -13.24 18.12 -21.39
C THR A 132 -12.42 17.38 -22.46
N PRO A 133 -12.57 17.71 -23.75
CA PRO A 133 -11.74 17.13 -24.82
C PRO A 133 -10.24 17.40 -24.64
N GLU A 134 -9.88 18.64 -24.28
CA GLU A 134 -8.48 19.03 -24.03
C GLU A 134 -7.88 18.29 -22.82
N GLY A 135 -8.67 18.10 -21.76
CA GLY A 135 -8.24 17.34 -20.59
C GLY A 135 -8.02 15.86 -20.90
N ARG A 136 -8.83 15.28 -21.78
CA ARG A 136 -8.63 13.90 -22.29
C ARG A 136 -7.34 13.78 -23.09
N GLU A 137 -7.03 14.72 -23.97
CA GLU A 137 -5.76 14.73 -24.70
C GLU A 137 -4.55 14.86 -23.75
N HIS A 138 -4.63 15.75 -22.76
CA HIS A 138 -3.61 15.86 -21.72
C HIS A 138 -3.44 14.57 -20.90
N PHE A 139 -4.53 13.89 -20.57
CA PHE A 139 -4.47 12.62 -19.86
C PHE A 139 -3.86 11.50 -20.72
N GLN A 140 -4.21 11.43 -22.00
CA GLN A 140 -3.60 10.50 -22.95
C GLN A 140 -2.11 10.77 -23.14
N ALA A 141 -1.69 12.05 -23.23
CA ALA A 141 -0.28 12.42 -23.29
C ALA A 141 0.46 12.05 -22.00
N LYS A 142 -0.16 12.23 -20.82
CA LYS A 142 0.39 11.80 -19.52
C LYS A 142 0.50 10.27 -19.44
N LYS A 143 -0.48 9.54 -19.96
CA LYS A 143 -0.51 8.08 -20.06
C LYS A 143 0.66 7.58 -20.92
N LEU A 144 0.86 8.17 -22.09
CA LEU A 144 1.98 7.85 -22.98
C LEU A 144 3.34 8.16 -22.32
N ARG A 145 3.50 9.34 -21.71
CA ARG A 145 4.71 9.74 -20.96
C ARG A 145 5.03 8.81 -19.80
N SER A 146 4.04 8.10 -19.29
CA SER A 146 4.20 7.18 -18.15
C SER A 146 4.35 5.73 -18.57
N GLY A 147 4.58 5.45 -19.87
CA GLY A 147 4.86 4.11 -20.40
C GLY A 147 3.63 3.23 -20.63
N PHE A 148 2.43 3.80 -20.79
CA PHE A 148 1.24 3.03 -21.15
C PHE A 148 1.01 3.04 -22.66
N THR A 149 0.70 1.88 -23.24
CA THR A 149 0.24 1.80 -24.63
C THR A 149 -1.21 2.30 -24.74
N VAL A 150 -1.45 3.24 -25.65
CA VAL A 150 -2.79 3.65 -26.04
C VAL A 150 -3.16 2.81 -27.27
N GLY A 151 -4.15 1.92 -27.14
CA GLY A 151 -4.62 1.09 -28.26
C GLY A 151 -5.64 1.84 -29.12
N GLU A 152 -5.74 1.47 -30.40
CA GLU A 152 -6.79 1.93 -31.32
C GLU A 152 -8.20 1.45 -30.92
N SER A 153 -8.31 0.49 -30.00
CA SER A 153 -9.58 -0.03 -29.49
C SER A 153 -10.23 0.82 -28.38
N ASP A 154 -9.77 2.06 -28.15
CA ASP A 154 -10.61 3.11 -27.55
C ASP A 154 -11.61 3.60 -28.63
N ASP A 155 -12.36 2.64 -29.16
CA ASP A 155 -13.17 2.70 -30.37
C ASP A 155 -14.48 3.47 -30.09
N GLY A 156 -14.39 4.75 -29.69
CA GLY A 156 -15.53 5.65 -29.50
C GLY A 156 -16.58 5.26 -28.45
N ASN A 157 -16.52 4.04 -27.90
CA ASN A 157 -17.40 3.51 -26.88
C ASN A 157 -16.68 3.60 -25.53
N GLN A 158 -17.04 4.64 -24.79
CA GLN A 158 -16.74 4.92 -23.39
C GLN A 158 -15.36 4.46 -22.90
N PRO A 159 -14.38 5.38 -22.67
CA PRO A 159 -13.15 5.01 -21.98
C PRO A 159 -13.52 4.36 -20.67
N SER A 160 -12.91 3.21 -20.37
CA SER A 160 -13.11 2.49 -19.10
C SER A 160 -13.12 3.49 -17.95
N GLN A 161 -14.20 3.52 -17.17
CA GLN A 161 -14.51 4.46 -16.08
C GLN A 161 -13.48 4.48 -14.92
N HIS A 162 -12.29 3.90 -15.11
CA HIS A 162 -11.27 3.83 -14.08
C HIS A 162 -10.47 5.13 -14.04
N ASN A 163 -10.80 5.98 -13.08
CA ASN A 163 -10.05 7.20 -12.73
C ASN A 163 -8.59 6.92 -12.31
N VAL A 164 -8.25 5.66 -12.04
CA VAL A 164 -6.92 5.20 -11.60
C VAL A 164 -6.47 4.02 -12.45
N GLN A 165 -5.29 4.11 -13.06
CA GLN A 165 -4.70 3.03 -13.85
C GLN A 165 -3.30 2.66 -13.34
N PHE A 166 -3.08 1.37 -13.09
CA PHE A 166 -1.79 0.80 -12.69
C PHE A 166 -1.04 0.22 -13.88
N ARG A 167 0.30 0.31 -13.85
CA ARG A 167 1.16 -0.25 -14.90
C ARG A 167 1.21 -1.77 -14.83
N ALA A 168 1.37 -2.40 -15.99
CA ALA A 168 1.61 -3.84 -16.06
C ALA A 168 3.00 -4.18 -15.49
N VAL A 169 3.05 -5.22 -14.66
CA VAL A 169 4.28 -5.72 -14.07
C VAL A 169 4.86 -6.84 -14.93
N PRO A 170 6.16 -7.20 -14.77
CA PRO A 170 6.73 -8.34 -15.46
C PRO A 170 5.94 -9.62 -15.13
N ASP A 171 5.46 -10.30 -16.15
CA ASP A 171 4.63 -11.50 -16.03
C ASP A 171 5.44 -12.79 -16.10
N ARG A 172 6.72 -12.72 -16.48
CA ARG A 172 7.64 -13.85 -16.52
C ARG A 172 8.93 -13.53 -15.76
N TRP A 173 9.40 -14.49 -14.97
CA TRP A 173 10.67 -14.39 -14.26
C TRP A 173 11.55 -15.61 -14.53
N VAL A 174 12.81 -15.39 -14.88
CA VAL A 174 13.83 -16.43 -14.94
C VAL A 174 14.57 -16.46 -13.61
N VAL A 175 14.46 -17.57 -12.89
CA VAL A 175 15.20 -17.83 -11.66
C VAL A 175 16.40 -18.72 -12.00
N ILE A 176 17.59 -18.18 -11.80
CA ILE A 176 18.86 -18.84 -12.05
C ILE A 176 19.48 -19.17 -10.71
N ARG A 177 19.85 -20.42 -10.53
CA ARG A 177 20.51 -20.90 -9.32
C ARG A 177 21.85 -21.51 -9.67
N LYS A 178 22.89 -21.12 -8.95
CA LYS A 178 24.25 -21.63 -9.11
C LYS A 178 24.79 -22.16 -7.78
N VAL A 179 25.21 -23.42 -7.78
CA VAL A 179 25.83 -24.02 -6.58
C VAL A 179 27.28 -23.58 -6.50
N ARG A 180 27.64 -22.88 -5.42
CA ARG A 180 29.00 -22.36 -5.22
C ARG A 180 29.92 -23.41 -4.60
N ALA A 181 29.48 -24.00 -3.49
CA ALA A 181 30.27 -24.96 -2.72
C ALA A 181 29.35 -25.85 -1.86
N GLY A 182 29.82 -27.05 -1.50
CA GLY A 182 29.11 -28.01 -0.66
C GLY A 182 28.05 -28.85 -1.39
N GLY A 183 27.45 -29.81 -0.67
CA GLY A 183 26.42 -30.73 -1.17
C GLY A 183 26.81 -32.22 -1.11
N SER A 184 25.81 -33.11 -1.15
CA SER A 184 25.91 -34.57 -0.99
C SER A 184 26.84 -35.27 -2.00
N SER A 185 27.14 -34.61 -3.12
CA SER A 185 28.04 -35.12 -4.15
C SER A 185 29.08 -34.06 -4.48
N GLY A 186 30.37 -34.33 -4.23
CA GLY A 186 31.52 -33.49 -4.58
C GLY A 186 31.72 -33.17 -6.08
N THR A 187 30.66 -33.30 -6.89
CA THR A 187 30.58 -33.04 -8.33
C THR A 187 29.72 -31.79 -8.68
N GLY A 188 29.19 -31.05 -7.70
CA GLY A 188 28.17 -30.00 -7.91
C GLY A 188 28.64 -28.54 -7.99
N SER A 189 29.91 -28.21 -7.72
CA SER A 189 30.40 -26.82 -7.80
C SER A 189 30.28 -26.29 -9.23
N GLY A 190 29.53 -25.20 -9.40
CA GLY A 190 29.24 -24.60 -10.70
C GLY A 190 28.03 -25.16 -11.45
N LYS A 191 27.26 -26.11 -10.88
CA LYS A 191 26.00 -26.56 -11.48
C LYS A 191 24.99 -25.41 -11.49
N GLU A 192 24.46 -25.12 -12.67
CA GLU A 192 23.45 -24.08 -12.89
C GLU A 192 22.10 -24.72 -13.22
N THR A 193 21.04 -24.20 -12.63
CA THR A 193 19.65 -24.59 -12.95
C THR A 193 18.81 -23.36 -13.24
N TRP A 194 17.92 -23.47 -14.22
CA TRP A 194 17.09 -22.38 -14.71
C TRP A 194 15.61 -22.74 -14.57
N ASN A 195 14.85 -21.90 -13.90
CA ASN A 195 13.40 -22.05 -13.74
C ASN A 195 12.68 -20.82 -14.31
N LEU A 196 11.52 -21.04 -14.90
CA LEU A 196 10.60 -20.01 -15.35
C LEU A 196 9.44 -19.92 -14.37
N VAL A 197 9.17 -18.72 -13.87
CA VAL A 197 7.97 -18.37 -13.10
C VAL A 197 7.03 -17.60 -14.01
N GLU A 198 5.80 -18.09 -14.15
CA GLU A 198 4.73 -17.51 -14.95
C GLU A 198 3.69 -16.90 -14.02
N SER A 199 3.90 -15.63 -13.67
CA SER A 199 3.14 -14.91 -12.64
C SER A 199 1.66 -14.80 -12.98
N ASN A 200 1.33 -14.57 -14.25
CA ASN A 200 -0.03 -14.36 -14.71
C ASN A 200 -0.76 -15.63 -15.16
N CYS A 201 -0.19 -16.82 -14.96
CA CYS A 201 -0.82 -18.08 -15.32
C CYS A 201 -1.98 -18.37 -14.36
N ILE A 202 -3.19 -18.52 -14.89
CA ILE A 202 -4.37 -18.94 -14.13
C ILE A 202 -4.53 -20.46 -14.28
N ARG A 203 -4.77 -21.15 -13.17
CA ARG A 203 -4.91 -22.61 -13.10
C ARG A 203 -6.09 -23.00 -12.22
N SER A 204 -6.69 -24.15 -12.48
CA SER A 204 -7.67 -24.76 -11.57
C SER A 204 -6.96 -25.71 -10.61
N LEU A 205 -7.46 -25.87 -9.38
CA LEU A 205 -6.97 -26.92 -8.48
C LEU A 205 -7.18 -28.34 -9.05
N ASP A 206 -8.14 -28.49 -9.96
CA ASP A 206 -8.45 -29.76 -10.64
C ASP A 206 -7.56 -30.02 -11.86
N ASP A 207 -6.58 -29.15 -12.17
CA ASP A 207 -5.67 -29.38 -13.28
C ASP A 207 -4.79 -30.62 -13.02
N ASP A 208 -4.57 -31.43 -14.07
CA ASP A 208 -3.77 -32.66 -14.01
C ASP A 208 -2.36 -32.44 -13.41
N ASP A 209 -1.81 -31.24 -13.59
CA ASP A 209 -0.52 -30.80 -13.03
C ASP A 209 -0.48 -30.89 -11.49
N PHE A 210 -1.61 -30.67 -10.79
CA PHE A 210 -1.70 -30.74 -9.32
C PHE A 210 -2.10 -32.12 -8.80
N ILE A 211 -2.90 -32.87 -9.57
CA ILE A 211 -3.42 -34.18 -9.16
C ILE A 211 -2.36 -35.28 -9.30
N ALA A 212 -1.34 -35.05 -10.13
CA ALA A 212 -0.25 -36.00 -10.32
C ALA A 212 0.40 -36.43 -8.97
N PRO A 213 0.87 -37.68 -8.82
CA PRO A 213 1.53 -38.16 -7.59
C PRO A 213 2.76 -37.34 -7.20
N ASP A 214 3.44 -36.75 -8.19
CA ASP A 214 4.58 -35.84 -8.03
C ASP A 214 4.18 -34.37 -8.29
N GLY A 215 2.90 -34.05 -8.14
CA GLY A 215 2.36 -32.70 -8.30
C GLY A 215 2.98 -31.70 -7.32
N PRO A 216 3.15 -30.42 -7.70
CA PRO A 216 3.70 -29.42 -6.81
C PRO A 216 2.71 -29.14 -5.67
N ASP A 217 3.24 -28.94 -4.46
CA ASP A 217 2.43 -28.54 -3.31
C ASP A 217 1.81 -27.16 -3.56
N VAL A 218 0.48 -27.10 -3.51
CA VAL A 218 -0.32 -25.92 -3.84
C VAL A 218 0.08 -24.73 -2.96
N GLU A 219 0.27 -24.92 -1.65
CA GLU A 219 0.55 -23.83 -0.70
C GLU A 219 1.92 -23.15 -0.89
N ILE A 220 2.83 -23.75 -1.65
CA ILE A 220 4.19 -23.22 -1.90
C ILE A 220 4.43 -22.94 -3.38
N SER A 221 3.49 -23.25 -4.26
CA SER A 221 3.65 -23.11 -5.72
C SER A 221 2.60 -22.21 -6.37
N THR A 222 1.54 -21.87 -5.66
CA THR A 222 0.45 -21.02 -6.16
C THR A 222 0.03 -19.97 -5.16
N SER A 223 -0.61 -18.95 -5.72
CA SER A 223 -1.31 -17.89 -4.98
C SER A 223 -2.80 -17.98 -5.27
N PRO A 224 -3.68 -17.58 -4.34
CA PRO A 224 -5.10 -17.49 -4.65
C PRO A 224 -5.33 -16.44 -5.75
N GLY A 225 -6.22 -16.73 -6.69
CA GLY A 225 -6.51 -15.77 -7.75
C GLY A 225 -7.87 -15.90 -8.39
N MET A 226 -8.32 -14.80 -9.00
CA MET A 226 -9.59 -14.74 -9.71
C MET A 226 -9.36 -14.72 -11.22
N SER A 227 -10.22 -15.37 -12.00
CA SER A 227 -10.18 -15.20 -13.46
C SER A 227 -10.96 -13.95 -13.86
N PRO A 228 -10.44 -13.05 -14.72
CA PRO A 228 -11.21 -11.91 -15.24
C PRO A 228 -12.38 -12.34 -16.13
N SER A 229 -12.34 -13.56 -16.68
CA SER A 229 -13.39 -14.10 -17.55
C SER A 229 -14.59 -14.63 -16.78
N ASP A 230 -14.46 -14.81 -15.46
CA ASP A 230 -15.55 -15.21 -14.59
C ASP A 230 -16.39 -13.98 -14.30
N ASN A 231 -17.24 -13.64 -15.26
CA ASN A 231 -18.18 -12.52 -15.15
C ASN A 231 -19.10 -12.71 -13.92
N ALA A 232 -19.35 -11.61 -13.24
CA ALA A 232 -20.33 -11.46 -12.16
C ALA A 232 -21.67 -12.13 -12.51
N GLY A 233 -22.00 -13.23 -11.83
CA GLY A 233 -23.32 -13.86 -11.89
C GLY A 233 -23.35 -15.38 -12.09
N GLN A 234 -22.23 -16.05 -12.41
CA GLN A 234 -22.15 -17.52 -12.35
C GLN A 234 -21.38 -17.97 -11.11
N PRO A 235 -21.88 -18.99 -10.38
CA PRO A 235 -21.11 -19.58 -9.29
C PRO A 235 -19.81 -20.15 -9.89
N LEU A 236 -18.67 -19.71 -9.32
CA LEU A 236 -17.37 -20.30 -9.61
C LEU A 236 -17.50 -21.82 -9.48
N SER A 237 -17.25 -22.54 -10.58
CA SER A 237 -17.32 -24.01 -10.56
C SER A 237 -16.13 -24.63 -9.81
N ALA A 238 -15.02 -23.89 -9.63
CA ALA A 238 -13.85 -24.29 -8.87
C ALA A 238 -13.02 -23.07 -8.40
N PRO A 239 -12.30 -23.15 -7.25
CA PRO A 239 -11.35 -22.13 -6.84
C PRO A 239 -10.18 -22.05 -7.84
N SER A 240 -9.98 -20.86 -8.41
CA SER A 240 -8.85 -20.58 -9.29
C SER A 240 -7.61 -20.18 -8.49
N VAL A 241 -6.45 -20.56 -8.99
CA VAL A 241 -5.14 -20.18 -8.45
C VAL A 241 -4.28 -19.55 -9.53
N MET A 242 -3.30 -18.77 -9.09
CA MET A 242 -2.41 -17.98 -9.93
C MET A 242 -0.94 -18.37 -9.69
N GLY A 243 -0.12 -18.20 -10.73
CA GLY A 243 1.30 -18.49 -10.68
C GLY A 243 1.62 -19.92 -11.08
N ARG A 244 2.78 -20.12 -11.69
CA ARG A 244 3.33 -21.43 -12.07
C ARG A 244 4.84 -21.36 -12.15
N SER A 245 5.54 -22.30 -11.54
CA SER A 245 7.00 -22.42 -11.66
C SER A 245 7.38 -23.75 -12.32
N ALA A 246 8.26 -23.72 -13.32
CA ALA A 246 8.74 -24.94 -13.98
C ALA A 246 10.20 -24.77 -14.45
N LYS A 247 10.91 -25.89 -14.63
CA LYS A 247 12.24 -25.87 -15.25
C LYS A 247 12.17 -25.28 -16.65
N LEU A 248 13.13 -24.42 -16.99
CA LEU A 248 13.18 -23.75 -18.27
C LEU A 248 13.69 -24.72 -19.35
N THR A 249 12.75 -25.37 -20.05
CA THR A 249 13.02 -26.30 -21.16
C THR A 249 12.16 -25.94 -22.38
N PRO A 250 12.61 -26.26 -23.61
CA PRO A 250 11.84 -26.00 -24.83
C PRO A 250 10.41 -26.58 -24.78
N ASP A 251 10.25 -27.78 -24.22
CA ASP A 251 8.94 -28.45 -24.11
C ASP A 251 7.97 -27.70 -23.20
N ASN A 252 8.47 -27.19 -22.06
CA ASN A 252 7.67 -26.41 -21.12
C ASN A 252 7.22 -25.05 -21.70
N LEU A 253 8.03 -24.45 -22.57
CA LEU A 253 7.70 -23.23 -23.32
C LEU A 253 6.71 -23.50 -24.45
N ALA A 254 6.83 -24.64 -25.15
CA ALA A 254 5.87 -25.02 -26.18
C ALA A 254 4.46 -25.22 -25.60
N GLY A 255 4.36 -25.80 -24.39
CA GLY A 255 3.11 -25.94 -23.64
C GLY A 255 2.48 -24.61 -23.21
N ALA A 256 3.26 -23.51 -23.15
CA ALA A 256 2.78 -22.20 -22.72
C ALA A 256 1.65 -21.64 -23.61
N LYS A 257 1.59 -22.02 -24.89
CA LYS A 257 0.57 -21.54 -25.84
C LYS A 257 -0.85 -22.05 -25.54
N LYS A 258 -0.99 -23.11 -24.74
CA LYS A 258 -2.28 -23.72 -24.38
C LYS A 258 -2.80 -23.26 -23.03
N ARG A 259 -2.04 -22.44 -22.30
CA ARG A 259 -2.36 -22.01 -20.94
C ARG A 259 -3.20 -20.74 -20.96
N ASN A 260 -3.98 -20.55 -19.89
CA ASN A 260 -4.76 -19.34 -19.67
C ASN A 260 -3.92 -18.32 -18.89
N TYR A 261 -3.88 -17.09 -19.39
CA TYR A 261 -3.14 -16.00 -18.77
C TYR A 261 -4.03 -14.82 -18.47
N ARG A 262 -3.75 -14.16 -17.34
CA ARG A 262 -4.35 -12.89 -16.98
C ARG A 262 -3.71 -11.74 -17.75
N HIS A 263 -4.52 -10.91 -18.39
CA HIS A 263 -4.09 -9.68 -19.08
C HIS A 263 -5.17 -8.60 -18.94
N PRO A 264 -4.83 -7.36 -18.52
CA PRO A 264 -3.52 -6.94 -18.01
C PRO A 264 -3.16 -7.64 -16.67
N PHE A 265 -1.87 -7.65 -16.32
CA PHE A 265 -1.40 -8.15 -15.03
C PHE A 265 -0.66 -7.02 -14.31
N ASN A 266 -1.24 -6.53 -13.21
CA ASN A 266 -0.67 -5.45 -12.41
C ASN A 266 -0.56 -5.82 -10.92
N ALA A 267 0.22 -5.03 -10.17
CA ALA A 267 0.54 -5.25 -8.77
C ALA A 267 -0.66 -5.25 -7.81
N PHE A 268 -1.73 -4.52 -8.12
CA PHE A 268 -2.84 -4.24 -7.18
C PHE A 268 -4.20 -4.76 -7.65
N GLU A 269 -4.26 -5.41 -8.81
CA GLU A 269 -5.52 -5.85 -9.44
C GLU A 269 -6.28 -6.89 -8.61
N MET A 270 -5.58 -7.61 -7.73
CA MET A 270 -6.17 -8.64 -6.86
C MET A 270 -6.92 -8.04 -5.66
N GLY A 271 -6.95 -6.70 -5.53
CA GLY A 271 -7.63 -6.00 -4.44
C GLY A 271 -6.98 -6.17 -3.06
N HIS A 272 -5.83 -6.85 -2.98
CA HIS A 272 -5.13 -7.15 -1.74
C HIS A 272 -3.84 -6.32 -1.63
N GLU A 273 -3.79 -5.42 -0.64
CA GLU A 273 -2.73 -4.41 -0.48
C GLU A 273 -1.34 -5.02 -0.24
N PHE A 274 -1.25 -6.14 0.48
CA PHE A 274 0.03 -6.80 0.76
C PHE A 274 0.37 -7.89 -0.26
N PHE A 275 -0.34 -8.01 -1.39
CA PHE A 275 -0.16 -9.14 -2.31
C PHE A 275 1.26 -9.17 -2.85
N VAL A 276 1.80 -8.02 -3.26
CA VAL A 276 3.14 -7.91 -3.83
C VAL A 276 4.24 -8.28 -2.83
N ASP A 277 4.04 -8.03 -1.55
CA ASP A 277 5.12 -8.07 -0.55
C ASP A 277 4.99 -9.25 0.43
N TYR A 278 3.78 -9.76 0.64
CA TYR A 278 3.55 -10.90 1.52
C TYR A 278 3.72 -12.20 0.75
N GLN A 279 4.92 -12.78 0.88
CA GLN A 279 5.30 -14.01 0.21
C GLN A 279 4.23 -15.14 0.29
N PRO A 280 3.62 -15.44 1.46
CA PRO A 280 2.56 -16.44 1.54
C PRO A 280 1.35 -16.21 0.63
N HIS A 281 1.08 -14.96 0.24
CA HIS A 281 -0.03 -14.61 -0.64
C HIS A 281 0.35 -14.51 -2.11
N ASN A 282 1.65 -14.53 -2.44
CA ASN A 282 2.17 -14.40 -3.81
C ASN A 282 3.10 -15.54 -4.24
N MET A 283 3.05 -16.69 -3.55
CA MET A 283 3.78 -17.90 -3.92
C MET A 283 3.60 -18.22 -5.41
N GLY A 284 4.71 -18.30 -6.15
CA GLY A 284 4.70 -18.58 -7.59
C GLY A 284 4.35 -17.38 -8.48
N VAL A 285 4.25 -16.17 -7.93
CA VAL A 285 3.96 -14.91 -8.65
C VAL A 285 5.12 -13.91 -8.50
N PHE A 286 5.40 -13.45 -7.28
CA PHE A 286 6.56 -12.60 -6.95
C PHE A 286 7.54 -13.28 -5.99
N SER A 287 7.42 -14.60 -5.90
CA SER A 287 8.25 -15.44 -5.05
C SER A 287 8.43 -16.83 -5.67
N PHE A 288 9.47 -17.51 -5.23
CA PHE A 288 9.87 -18.83 -5.71
C PHE A 288 10.34 -19.70 -4.54
N PHE A 289 9.87 -20.95 -4.49
CA PHE A 289 10.33 -21.94 -3.53
C PHE A 289 11.32 -22.91 -4.19
N ASP A 290 12.48 -23.07 -3.57
CA ASP A 290 13.52 -24.01 -3.99
C ASP A 290 13.73 -25.06 -2.90
N ASP A 291 13.43 -26.32 -3.21
CA ASP A 291 13.55 -27.42 -2.26
C ASP A 291 15.01 -27.87 -2.06
N LEU A 292 15.94 -27.51 -2.94
CA LEU A 292 17.35 -27.92 -2.94
C LEU A 292 17.59 -29.45 -2.84
N ARG A 293 16.61 -30.29 -3.18
CA ARG A 293 16.75 -31.76 -3.08
C ARG A 293 17.76 -32.33 -4.06
N ASP A 294 18.09 -31.60 -5.12
CA ASP A 294 19.05 -32.03 -6.12
C ASP A 294 20.52 -31.72 -5.77
N CYS A 295 20.76 -31.06 -4.62
CA CYS A 295 22.11 -30.75 -4.13
C CYS A 295 22.32 -31.01 -2.63
N VAL A 296 21.25 -31.09 -1.82
CA VAL A 296 21.30 -31.36 -0.38
C VAL A 296 20.38 -32.54 -0.04
N ASP A 297 21.00 -33.70 0.19
CA ASP A 297 20.31 -34.92 0.62
C ASP A 297 19.90 -34.86 2.10
N ASP A 298 18.88 -35.65 2.46
CA ASP A 298 18.45 -35.84 3.85
C ASP A 298 19.50 -36.55 4.73
N THR A 299 20.42 -37.30 4.10
CA THR A 299 21.35 -38.21 4.79
C THR A 299 22.69 -37.56 5.15
N THR A 300 23.20 -36.67 4.30
CA THR A 300 24.48 -35.99 4.50
C THR A 300 24.30 -34.66 5.23
N SER A 301 25.07 -34.42 6.29
CA SER A 301 24.98 -33.21 7.12
C SER A 301 25.69 -31.98 6.52
N GLU A 302 26.10 -32.03 5.26
CA GLU A 302 26.91 -30.97 4.66
C GLU A 302 26.02 -29.82 4.14
N PRO A 303 26.27 -28.57 4.57
CA PRO A 303 25.57 -27.41 4.03
C PRO A 303 25.99 -27.16 2.58
N ALA A 304 25.06 -26.65 1.77
CA ALA A 304 25.35 -26.13 0.44
C ALA A 304 25.26 -24.60 0.44
N THR A 305 26.16 -23.96 -0.29
CA THR A 305 26.13 -22.52 -0.54
C THR A 305 25.72 -22.27 -1.98
N VAL A 306 24.67 -21.47 -2.16
CA VAL A 306 24.01 -21.25 -3.44
C VAL A 306 23.86 -19.75 -3.73
N ASP A 307 23.96 -19.39 -4.99
CA ASP A 307 23.69 -18.05 -5.51
C ASP A 307 22.44 -18.06 -6.39
N TYR A 308 21.63 -17.02 -6.27
CA TYR A 308 20.41 -16.81 -7.03
C TYR A 308 20.48 -15.51 -7.83
N ALA A 309 20.01 -15.55 -9.08
CA ALA A 309 19.72 -14.37 -9.89
C ALA A 309 18.30 -14.49 -10.42
N ILE A 310 17.55 -13.38 -10.38
CA ILE A 310 16.17 -13.32 -10.84
C ILE A 310 16.08 -12.22 -11.90
N ILE A 311 15.54 -12.59 -13.06
CA ILE A 311 15.37 -11.67 -14.20
C ILE A 311 13.90 -11.66 -14.61
N GLY A 312 13.21 -10.54 -14.41
CA GLY A 312 11.82 -10.37 -14.84
C GLY A 312 11.71 -9.62 -16.16
N PHE A 313 10.83 -10.08 -17.03
CA PHE A 313 10.55 -9.48 -18.34
C PHE A 313 9.06 -9.56 -18.69
N HIS A 314 8.62 -8.70 -19.60
CA HIS A 314 7.27 -8.74 -20.16
C HIS A 314 7.23 -9.70 -21.35
N SER A 315 6.38 -10.73 -21.27
CA SER A 315 6.19 -11.68 -22.38
C SER A 315 5.51 -11.01 -23.59
N ASP A 316 4.52 -10.14 -23.32
CA ASP A 316 3.93 -9.23 -24.31
C ASP A 316 4.68 -7.90 -24.27
N ALA A 317 5.39 -7.59 -25.36
CA ALA A 317 6.12 -6.34 -25.48
C ALA A 317 5.21 -5.11 -25.35
N ARG A 318 3.91 -5.21 -25.66
CA ARG A 318 2.94 -4.09 -25.52
C ARG A 318 2.68 -3.71 -24.07
N SER A 319 3.00 -4.59 -23.12
CA SER A 319 2.88 -4.29 -21.69
C SER A 319 4.16 -3.67 -21.10
N ASP A 320 5.24 -3.58 -21.89
CA ASP A 320 6.52 -3.02 -21.46
C ASP A 320 6.48 -1.48 -21.45
N PRO A 321 6.85 -0.81 -20.34
CA PRO A 321 6.85 0.65 -20.22
C PRO A 321 7.72 1.39 -21.23
N PHE A 322 8.77 0.75 -21.76
CA PHE A 322 9.72 1.35 -22.71
C PHE A 322 9.43 0.99 -24.16
N MET A 323 8.47 0.11 -24.44
CA MET A 323 8.08 -0.23 -25.81
C MET A 323 6.92 0.66 -26.26
N LEU A 324 7.23 1.65 -27.08
CA LEU A 324 6.22 2.53 -27.67
C LEU A 324 6.15 2.33 -29.18
N LYS A 325 5.01 1.82 -29.66
CA LYS A 325 4.65 1.88 -31.08
C LYS A 325 4.21 3.30 -31.41
N GLN A 326 5.04 4.10 -32.07
CA GLN A 326 4.57 5.35 -32.70
C GLN A 326 3.92 5.02 -34.07
N PRO A 327 2.86 5.72 -34.53
CA PRO A 327 2.47 7.09 -34.16
C PRO A 327 0.95 7.27 -33.91
N LEU A 328 0.52 7.51 -32.67
CA LEU A 328 -0.81 8.09 -32.45
C LEU A 328 -0.75 9.58 -32.75
N ASN A 329 -1.08 9.98 -33.99
CA ASN A 329 -1.48 11.34 -34.42
C ASN A 329 -0.80 12.57 -33.76
N MET A 330 0.44 12.43 -33.29
CA MET A 330 1.29 13.50 -32.75
C MET A 330 2.01 14.26 -33.88
N ALA A 331 1.57 14.08 -35.13
CA ALA A 331 1.93 14.98 -36.23
C ALA A 331 1.43 16.43 -36.00
N LYS A 332 0.71 16.70 -34.90
CA LYS A 332 0.32 18.04 -34.43
C LYS A 332 1.01 18.51 -33.15
N SER A 333 1.87 17.70 -32.51
CA SER A 333 2.65 18.14 -31.34
C SER A 333 4.10 18.41 -31.75
N ASP A 334 4.60 19.60 -31.45
CA ASP A 334 5.97 20.03 -31.79
C ASP A 334 7.11 19.28 -31.06
N HIS A 335 6.79 18.30 -30.19
CA HIS A 335 7.78 17.64 -29.32
C HIS A 335 7.61 16.10 -29.27
N PRO A 336 8.39 15.32 -30.04
CA PRO A 336 8.41 13.87 -29.95
C PRO A 336 9.05 13.40 -28.63
N LEU A 337 8.48 12.34 -28.03
CA LEU A 337 8.88 11.84 -26.71
C LEU A 337 10.28 11.23 -26.73
N LYS A 338 11.18 11.74 -25.88
CA LYS A 338 12.53 11.21 -25.66
C LYS A 338 12.56 10.19 -24.52
N ASN A 339 13.56 9.31 -24.53
CA ASN A 339 13.76 8.35 -23.45
C ASN A 339 14.03 9.02 -22.08
N GLU A 340 14.66 10.20 -22.06
CA GLU A 340 14.84 11.00 -20.84
C GLU A 340 13.51 11.38 -20.16
N GLU A 341 12.51 11.77 -20.95
CA GLU A 341 11.18 12.12 -20.44
C GLU A 341 10.46 10.90 -19.86
N LEU A 342 10.62 9.73 -20.50
CA LEU A 342 10.11 8.45 -19.99
C LEU A 342 10.79 8.04 -18.69
N LEU A 343 12.11 8.10 -18.61
CA LEU A 343 12.88 7.78 -17.41
C LEU A 343 12.41 8.67 -16.23
N SER A 344 12.31 9.98 -16.45
CA SER A 344 11.84 10.93 -15.44
C SER A 344 10.42 10.63 -14.97
N ALA A 345 9.48 10.37 -15.89
CA ALA A 345 8.10 10.04 -15.55
C ALA A 345 7.96 8.69 -14.80
N LEU A 346 8.86 7.74 -15.07
CA LEU A 346 8.92 6.46 -14.38
C LEU A 346 9.68 6.52 -13.04
N GLY A 347 10.28 7.67 -12.71
CA GLY A 347 11.11 7.85 -11.52
C GLY A 347 12.42 7.08 -11.59
N LEU A 348 13.00 6.97 -12.77
CA LEU A 348 14.26 6.28 -13.06
C LEU A 348 15.34 7.30 -13.44
N VAL A 349 16.58 7.03 -13.05
CA VAL A 349 17.74 7.88 -13.36
C VAL A 349 18.87 7.00 -13.87
N LEU A 350 19.41 7.31 -15.05
CA LEU A 350 20.64 6.66 -15.52
C LEU A 350 21.84 7.23 -14.74
N GLY A 351 22.91 6.45 -14.59
CA GLY A 351 24.12 6.85 -13.85
C GLY A 351 24.63 8.24 -14.25
N ASP A 352 25.19 8.97 -13.27
CA ASP A 352 25.63 10.36 -13.45
C ASP A 352 26.62 10.48 -14.62
N PRO A 353 26.31 11.26 -15.69
CA PRO A 353 27.24 11.48 -16.80
C PRO A 353 28.54 12.22 -16.38
N GLY A 354 28.59 12.72 -15.14
CA GLY A 354 29.75 13.39 -14.54
C GLY A 354 30.85 12.48 -14.01
N ALA A 355 30.64 11.15 -13.97
CA ALA A 355 31.69 10.19 -13.58
C ALA A 355 32.58 9.74 -14.76
N ALA A 356 32.46 10.38 -15.93
CA ALA A 356 33.44 10.27 -17.01
C ALA A 356 34.75 10.95 -16.59
N LYS A 357 35.51 10.28 -15.73
CA LYS A 357 36.95 10.54 -15.64
C LYS A 357 37.55 10.19 -16.99
N ASP A 358 38.16 11.19 -17.61
CA ASP A 358 39.05 11.09 -18.76
C ASP A 358 38.42 10.80 -20.14
N GLY A 359 37.74 11.81 -20.69
CA GLY A 359 37.92 12.21 -22.10
C GLY A 359 37.82 11.15 -23.20
N LYS A 360 36.91 10.18 -23.10
CA LYS A 360 36.61 9.22 -24.17
C LYS A 360 35.12 9.12 -24.42
N GLU A 361 34.76 9.34 -25.69
CA GLU A 361 33.50 9.03 -26.41
C GLU A 361 32.18 9.40 -25.73
N VAL A 362 31.20 9.82 -26.54
CA VAL A 362 29.82 10.05 -26.08
C VAL A 362 29.34 8.76 -25.44
N SER A 363 29.07 8.74 -24.13
CA SER A 363 28.61 7.53 -23.45
C SER A 363 27.29 7.07 -24.08
N ASP A 364 27.11 5.76 -24.24
CA ASP A 364 25.87 5.14 -24.73
C ASP A 364 24.62 5.60 -23.95
N VAL A 365 24.82 6.04 -22.70
CA VAL A 365 23.80 6.66 -21.84
C VAL A 365 23.29 7.99 -22.38
N ALA A 366 24.20 8.89 -22.73
CA ALA A 366 23.85 10.23 -23.20
C ALA A 366 23.16 10.15 -24.57
N SER A 367 23.59 9.19 -25.41
CA SER A 367 22.94 8.93 -26.69
C SER A 367 21.56 8.30 -26.51
N PHE A 368 21.39 7.32 -25.61
CA PHE A 368 20.10 6.69 -25.33
C PHE A 368 19.08 7.69 -24.77
N ALA A 369 19.47 8.52 -23.80
CA ALA A 369 18.58 9.50 -23.17
C ALA A 369 18.02 10.52 -24.18
N GLN A 370 18.87 10.95 -25.13
CA GLN A 370 18.50 11.90 -26.18
C GLN A 370 17.75 11.26 -27.36
N THR A 371 17.80 9.94 -27.49
CA THR A 371 17.12 9.19 -28.55
C THR A 371 15.60 9.18 -28.32
N LEU A 372 14.85 9.18 -29.42
CA LEU A 372 13.40 9.07 -29.38
C LEU A 372 12.96 7.70 -28.88
N ALA A 373 11.89 7.67 -28.09
CA ALA A 373 11.28 6.43 -27.66
C ALA A 373 10.78 5.64 -28.87
N SER A 374 11.13 4.36 -28.93
CA SER A 374 10.90 3.50 -30.11
C SER A 374 10.39 2.12 -29.73
N GLU A 375 10.03 1.31 -30.73
CA GLU A 375 9.61 -0.08 -30.55
C GLU A 375 10.75 -1.00 -30.09
N ASP A 376 12.00 -0.53 -30.10
CA ASP A 376 13.19 -1.30 -29.66
C ASP A 376 13.39 -1.25 -28.13
N GLY A 377 12.74 -0.31 -27.44
CA GLY A 377 12.89 -0.12 -25.99
C GLY A 377 12.35 -1.29 -25.17
N ARG A 378 13.12 -1.77 -24.19
CA ARG A 378 12.71 -2.87 -23.30
C ARG A 378 13.08 -2.59 -21.85
N THR A 379 12.32 -3.18 -20.93
CA THR A 379 12.59 -3.15 -19.50
C THR A 379 12.92 -4.56 -18.99
N LEU A 380 14.08 -4.72 -18.35
CA LEU A 380 14.42 -5.94 -17.61
C LEU A 380 14.54 -5.61 -16.13
N THR A 381 13.90 -6.39 -15.28
CA THR A 381 14.11 -6.30 -13.83
C THR A 381 15.16 -7.31 -13.41
N TYR A 382 16.14 -6.91 -12.61
CA TYR A 382 17.27 -7.77 -12.26
C TYR A 382 17.65 -7.65 -10.79
N GLY A 383 17.74 -8.79 -10.12
CA GLY A 383 18.18 -8.89 -8.73
C GLY A 383 19.07 -10.10 -8.52
N VAL A 384 19.99 -10.01 -7.56
CA VAL A 384 20.93 -11.08 -7.21
C VAL A 384 20.98 -11.25 -5.69
N LEU A 385 21.04 -12.51 -5.24
CA LEU A 385 21.26 -12.90 -3.86
C LEU A 385 22.34 -13.96 -3.82
N ARG A 386 23.39 -13.71 -3.06
CA ARG A 386 24.61 -14.51 -3.02
C ARG A 386 24.82 -15.11 -1.64
N SER A 387 25.63 -16.15 -1.59
CA SER A 387 26.10 -16.74 -0.34
C SER A 387 24.97 -17.35 0.52
N VAL A 388 23.91 -17.86 -0.12
CA VAL A 388 22.80 -18.51 0.60
C VAL A 388 23.27 -19.87 1.10
N ARG A 389 23.55 -19.95 2.40
CA ARG A 389 24.04 -21.17 3.05
C ARG A 389 22.87 -21.95 3.67
N PHE A 390 22.53 -23.07 3.05
CA PHE A 390 21.42 -23.92 3.47
C PHE A 390 21.90 -25.28 3.97
N SER A 391 21.34 -25.72 5.10
CA SER A 391 21.44 -27.09 5.60
C SER A 391 20.04 -27.59 5.92
N ARG A 392 19.70 -28.78 5.43
CA ARG A 392 18.36 -29.34 5.66
C ARG A 392 18.11 -29.73 7.11
N ARG A 393 19.16 -30.02 7.89
CA ARG A 393 19.05 -30.40 9.30
C ARG A 393 18.79 -29.22 10.23
N SER A 394 19.50 -28.11 10.03
CA SER A 394 19.53 -27.00 10.99
C SER A 394 19.67 -25.65 10.30
N ALA A 395 18.83 -24.70 10.71
CA ALA A 395 18.92 -23.29 10.33
C ALA A 395 19.45 -22.38 11.45
N ASN A 396 19.94 -22.95 12.57
CA ASN A 396 20.34 -22.20 13.77
C ASN A 396 21.56 -21.28 13.58
N HIS A 397 22.31 -21.41 12.49
CA HIS A 397 23.42 -20.49 12.19
C HIS A 397 22.96 -19.11 11.72
N LEU A 398 21.69 -18.96 11.38
CA LEU A 398 21.15 -17.73 10.82
C LEU A 398 20.73 -16.75 11.91
N SER A 399 21.09 -15.48 11.72
CA SER A 399 20.56 -14.38 12.53
C SER A 399 19.15 -14.01 12.05
N ALA A 400 18.23 -13.80 12.99
CA ALA A 400 16.82 -13.57 12.72
C ALA A 400 16.38 -12.20 13.27
N PRO A 401 16.33 -11.14 12.45
CA PRO A 401 15.95 -9.80 12.91
C PRO A 401 14.57 -9.76 13.59
N SER A 402 13.65 -10.63 13.16
CA SER A 402 12.32 -10.76 13.76
C SER A 402 12.35 -11.30 15.18
N ILE A 403 13.24 -12.25 15.49
CA ILE A 403 13.39 -12.81 16.84
C ILE A 403 14.03 -11.77 17.75
N THR A 404 15.08 -11.08 17.28
CA THR A 404 15.71 -9.98 18.03
C THR A 404 14.71 -8.88 18.38
N LEU A 405 13.86 -8.47 17.42
CA LEU A 405 12.81 -7.49 17.70
C LEU A 405 11.77 -8.02 18.71
N GLN A 406 11.42 -9.30 18.66
CA GLN A 406 10.50 -9.91 19.63
C GLN A 406 11.09 -9.89 21.05
N GLU A 407 12.38 -10.20 21.19
CA GLU A 407 13.11 -10.14 22.46
C GLU A 407 13.16 -8.70 22.98
N GLU A 408 13.53 -7.74 22.12
CA GLU A 408 13.53 -6.31 22.48
C GLU A 408 12.14 -5.82 22.91
N VAL A 409 11.08 -6.25 22.22
CA VAL A 409 9.70 -5.90 22.58
C VAL A 409 9.29 -6.48 23.93
N PHE A 410 9.70 -7.71 24.23
CA PHE A 410 9.40 -8.37 25.49
C PHE A 410 10.19 -7.77 26.67
N GLU A 411 11.46 -7.43 26.47
CA GLU A 411 12.35 -6.93 27.51
C GLU A 411 12.18 -5.43 27.80
N HIS A 412 12.01 -4.62 26.76
CA HIS A 412 12.05 -3.16 26.87
C HIS A 412 10.72 -2.46 26.61
N GLN A 413 9.71 -3.18 26.11
CA GLN A 413 8.40 -2.63 25.74
C GLN A 413 8.52 -1.28 24.98
N PRO A 414 9.19 -1.25 23.81
CA PRO A 414 9.55 -0.04 23.10
C PRO A 414 8.37 0.59 22.35
N VAL A 415 7.19 0.64 22.98
CA VAL A 415 5.93 1.09 22.39
C VAL A 415 5.47 2.34 23.10
N ALA A 416 5.15 3.39 22.33
CA ALA A 416 4.54 4.61 22.82
C ALA A 416 3.31 4.95 21.99
N VAL A 417 2.31 5.56 22.62
CA VAL A 417 1.12 6.07 21.95
C VAL A 417 1.03 7.56 22.23
N GLY A 418 0.83 8.35 21.19
CA GLY A 418 0.66 9.81 21.28
C GLY A 418 -0.42 10.30 20.32
N LEU A 419 -0.74 11.58 20.39
CA LEU A 419 -1.72 12.20 19.47
C LEU A 419 -1.20 12.28 18.03
N HIS A 420 0.12 12.39 17.87
CA HIS A 420 0.82 12.37 16.59
C HIS A 420 2.24 11.81 16.78
N THR A 421 2.98 11.56 15.69
CA THR A 421 4.31 10.93 15.73
C THR A 421 5.31 11.62 16.66
N LEU A 422 5.37 12.96 16.65
CA LEU A 422 6.26 13.71 17.55
C LEU A 422 5.92 13.55 19.04
N ASP A 423 4.63 13.43 19.38
CA ASP A 423 4.15 13.26 20.75
C ASP A 423 4.44 11.84 21.24
N ALA A 424 4.20 10.84 20.39
CA ALA A 424 4.59 9.45 20.66
C ALA A 424 6.11 9.31 20.84
N LEU A 425 6.91 10.00 20.02
CA LEU A 425 8.37 10.02 20.15
C LEU A 425 8.81 10.71 21.45
N ALA A 426 8.18 11.83 21.81
CA ALA A 426 8.44 12.53 23.06
C ALA A 426 8.16 11.63 24.27
N ALA A 427 7.01 10.94 24.27
CA ALA A 427 6.64 9.99 25.31
C ALA A 427 7.65 8.82 25.41
N PHE A 428 8.07 8.26 24.27
CA PHE A 428 9.07 7.20 24.22
C PHE A 428 10.43 7.64 24.79
N LEU A 429 10.91 8.81 24.38
CA LEU A 429 12.18 9.37 24.86
C LEU A 429 12.12 9.67 26.36
N TYR A 430 11.00 10.22 26.84
CA TYR A 430 10.80 10.51 28.26
C TYR A 430 10.99 9.27 29.15
N VAL A 431 10.49 8.12 28.71
CA VAL A 431 10.61 6.85 29.46
C VAL A 431 11.99 6.23 29.28
N SER A 432 12.48 6.16 28.03
CA SER A 432 13.72 5.46 27.67
C SER A 432 14.98 6.05 28.31
N LEU A 433 14.94 7.34 28.63
CA LEU A 433 16.10 8.05 29.18
C LEU A 433 16.11 8.11 30.70
N GLY A 434 15.17 7.43 31.35
CA GLY A 434 14.99 7.49 32.79
C GLY A 434 14.32 8.79 33.18
N GLY A 435 13.20 8.69 33.90
CA GLY A 435 12.49 9.85 34.45
C GLY A 435 13.38 10.74 35.34
N PRO A 436 12.81 11.78 35.98
CA PRO A 436 13.49 12.99 36.45
C PRO A 436 14.58 12.85 37.53
N LYS A 437 15.12 11.66 37.80
CA LYS A 437 16.04 11.41 38.92
C LYS A 437 17.46 10.99 38.56
N ASN A 438 17.80 10.56 37.35
CA ASN A 438 19.22 10.34 37.00
C ASN A 438 19.40 10.31 35.47
N THR A 439 20.24 11.22 34.95
CA THR A 439 20.59 11.46 33.52
C THR A 439 19.38 11.84 32.64
N SER A 440 19.32 12.94 31.89
CA SER A 440 20.30 13.93 31.46
C SER A 440 19.54 15.21 31.12
N ALA A 441 20.02 16.35 31.62
CA ALA A 441 19.57 17.67 31.17
C ALA A 441 19.56 17.74 29.64
N ALA A 442 20.47 17.07 28.92
CA ALA A 442 20.58 17.13 27.46
C ALA A 442 19.36 16.62 26.69
N VAL A 443 18.55 15.68 27.21
CA VAL A 443 17.36 15.23 26.47
C VAL A 443 16.10 15.94 26.88
N HIS A 444 15.95 16.32 28.15
CA HIS A 444 14.97 17.36 28.47
C HIS A 444 15.29 18.66 27.73
N THR A 445 16.58 18.97 27.50
CA THR A 445 17.05 20.07 26.67
C THR A 445 16.84 19.79 25.18
N PHE A 446 16.97 18.57 24.67
CA PHE A 446 16.71 18.25 23.25
C PHE A 446 15.21 18.23 22.93
N LEU A 447 14.40 17.70 23.84
CA LEU A 447 12.94 17.66 23.77
C LEU A 447 12.38 19.05 24.05
N SER A 448 12.97 19.82 24.98
CA SER A 448 12.72 21.25 25.12
C SER A 448 13.29 22.05 23.96
N GLN A 449 14.34 21.63 23.25
CA GLN A 449 14.88 22.30 22.06
C GLN A 449 14.01 22.00 20.85
N LEU A 450 13.40 20.82 20.73
CA LEU A 450 12.38 20.52 19.73
C LEU A 450 11.08 21.29 20.02
N VAL A 451 10.67 21.32 21.29
CA VAL A 451 9.54 22.15 21.77
C VAL A 451 9.86 23.65 21.71
N MET A 452 11.12 24.07 21.88
CA MET A 452 11.60 25.47 21.72
C MET A 452 11.90 25.82 20.27
N LEU A 453 12.17 24.85 19.39
CA LEU A 453 12.16 25.06 17.95
C LEU A 453 10.74 25.39 17.48
N VAL A 454 9.74 24.78 18.13
CA VAL A 454 8.33 25.16 17.95
C VAL A 454 8.03 26.47 18.69
N ALA A 455 8.59 26.70 19.88
CA ALA A 455 8.47 27.92 20.66
C ALA A 455 9.58 28.94 20.35
N ARG A 456 9.51 29.55 19.17
CA ARG A 456 10.38 30.68 18.80
C ARG A 456 10.12 31.89 19.71
N ASP A 457 11.06 32.09 20.64
CA ASP A 457 11.34 33.24 21.51
C ASP A 457 11.07 32.97 23.01
N ASP A 458 11.98 33.46 23.87
CA ASP A 458 11.88 33.43 25.35
C ASP A 458 10.67 34.21 25.90
N ASP A 459 9.84 34.78 25.02
CA ASP A 459 8.60 35.47 25.37
C ASP A 459 7.47 34.47 25.66
N VAL A 460 6.70 34.75 26.71
CA VAL A 460 5.62 33.90 27.20
C VAL A 460 4.51 33.76 26.14
N ASP A 461 4.29 34.79 25.33
CA ASP A 461 3.28 34.78 24.28
C ASP A 461 3.67 33.91 23.08
N SER A 462 4.96 33.84 22.74
CA SER A 462 5.47 32.93 21.71
C SER A 462 5.39 31.47 22.14
N GLN A 463 5.72 31.16 23.40
CA GLN A 463 5.54 29.82 23.96
C GLN A 463 4.06 29.39 23.98
N ARG A 464 3.15 30.32 24.27
CA ARG A 464 1.71 30.08 24.19
C ARG A 464 1.26 29.79 22.76
N LYS A 465 1.67 30.62 21.80
CA LYS A 465 1.35 30.43 20.38
C LYS A 465 1.87 29.10 19.85
N ALA A 466 3.09 28.75 20.20
CA ALA A 466 3.72 27.47 19.84
C ALA A 466 2.96 26.27 20.42
N ALA A 467 2.59 26.34 21.69
CA ALA A 467 1.79 25.30 22.30
C ALA A 467 0.35 25.23 21.73
N ASP A 468 -0.21 26.36 21.27
CA ASP A 468 -1.47 26.39 20.54
C ASP A 468 -1.32 25.82 19.11
N GLU A 469 -0.18 26.01 18.45
CA GLU A 469 0.15 25.37 17.17
C GLU A 469 0.32 23.85 17.35
N VAL A 470 1.01 23.39 18.39
CA VAL A 470 1.10 21.96 18.77
C VAL A 470 -0.28 21.38 19.08
N ALA A 471 -1.10 22.10 19.85
CA ALA A 471 -2.48 21.69 20.11
C ALA A 471 -3.29 21.65 18.82
N GLY A 472 -3.10 22.61 17.92
CA GLY A 472 -3.70 22.66 16.58
C GLY A 472 -3.36 21.43 15.73
N HIS A 473 -2.16 20.88 15.87
CA HIS A 473 -1.75 19.64 15.19
C HIS A 473 -2.52 18.39 15.63
N SER A 474 -3.20 18.43 16.78
CA SER A 474 -4.05 17.32 17.26
C SER A 474 -5.40 17.23 16.55
N TRP A 475 -5.72 18.22 15.71
CA TRP A 475 -7.01 18.36 15.05
C TRP A 475 -6.85 18.32 13.52
N VAL A 476 -7.67 17.52 12.85
CA VAL A 476 -7.89 17.62 11.41
C VAL A 476 -9.00 18.63 11.17
N ALA A 477 -8.69 19.64 10.38
CA ALA A 477 -9.69 20.57 9.85
C ALA A 477 -10.57 19.85 8.81
N SER A 478 -11.83 19.58 9.16
CA SER A 478 -12.83 19.15 8.18
C SER A 478 -13.36 20.37 7.43
N LYS A 479 -13.28 20.35 6.09
CA LYS A 479 -13.82 21.40 5.21
C LYS A 479 -15.20 20.97 4.73
N GLU A 480 -16.24 21.36 5.46
CA GLU A 480 -17.63 21.01 5.10
C GLU A 480 -18.42 22.21 4.54
N ASP A 481 -18.03 23.43 4.91
CA ASP A 481 -18.87 24.61 4.70
C ASP A 481 -18.27 25.57 3.67
N THR A 482 -19.13 26.19 2.86
CA THR A 482 -18.74 27.16 1.84
C THR A 482 -19.14 28.57 2.26
N LEU A 483 -18.23 29.51 2.12
CA LEU A 483 -18.44 30.94 2.32
C LEU A 483 -18.10 31.69 1.04
N TRP A 484 -19.06 32.41 0.50
CA TRP A 484 -18.85 33.27 -0.65
C TRP A 484 -18.15 34.55 -0.22
N ARG A 485 -17.06 34.89 -0.94
CA ARG A 485 -16.29 36.12 -0.75
C ARG A 485 -16.22 36.91 -2.05
N LEU A 486 -16.13 38.23 -1.90
CA LEU A 486 -15.79 39.12 -2.99
C LEU A 486 -14.33 38.89 -3.41
N PRO A 487 -14.00 39.04 -4.71
CA PRO A 487 -12.62 38.92 -5.17
C PRO A 487 -11.73 39.94 -4.48
N GLN A 488 -10.60 39.48 -3.94
CA GLN A 488 -9.60 40.34 -3.33
C GLN A 488 -8.85 41.12 -4.42
N LYS A 489 -8.37 42.35 -4.12
CA LYS A 489 -7.47 43.09 -5.02
C LYS A 489 -6.32 42.17 -5.45
N GLY A 490 -6.04 42.09 -6.74
CA GLY A 490 -5.02 41.19 -7.28
C GLY A 490 -3.67 41.36 -6.58
N GLU A 491 -3.05 40.23 -6.22
CA GLU A 491 -1.63 40.13 -5.86
C GLU A 491 -0.72 40.21 -7.11
N GLY A 492 -1.25 40.58 -8.28
CA GLY A 492 -0.49 40.98 -9.44
C GLY A 492 -0.35 42.50 -9.46
N GLY A 493 0.88 43.00 -9.43
CA GLY A 493 1.23 44.42 -9.38
C GLY A 493 0.91 45.22 -10.65
N ASP A 494 -0.37 45.29 -11.03
CA ASP A 494 -0.86 46.27 -12.00
C ASP A 494 -1.65 47.36 -11.28
N GLU A 495 -1.02 48.53 -11.14
CA GLU A 495 -1.57 49.74 -10.50
C GLU A 495 -2.74 50.39 -11.28
N GLN A 496 -3.34 49.71 -12.26
CA GLN A 496 -4.49 50.22 -13.03
C GLN A 496 -5.82 49.49 -12.77
N ALA A 497 -5.91 48.56 -11.81
CA ALA A 497 -7.19 48.03 -11.37
C ALA A 497 -7.95 49.09 -10.55
N GLN A 498 -8.81 49.86 -11.24
CA GLN A 498 -9.76 50.81 -10.65
C GLN A 498 -10.36 50.22 -9.36
N SER A 499 -10.23 50.96 -8.26
CA SER A 499 -10.76 50.62 -6.96
C SER A 499 -12.26 50.31 -7.05
N PHE A 500 -12.61 49.03 -6.91
CA PHE A 500 -14.00 48.64 -6.72
C PHE A 500 -14.48 49.20 -5.38
N ILE A 501 -15.42 50.15 -5.42
CA ILE A 501 -16.07 50.66 -4.22
C ILE A 501 -17.17 49.67 -3.86
N VAL A 502 -16.95 48.93 -2.77
CA VAL A 502 -17.96 48.03 -2.19
C VAL A 502 -19.10 48.91 -1.64
N THR A 503 -20.25 48.95 -2.32
CA THR A 503 -21.48 49.57 -1.81
C THR A 503 -22.14 48.70 -0.74
N ASP A 504 -22.98 49.31 0.09
CA ASP A 504 -23.73 48.58 1.13
C ASP A 504 -24.70 47.55 0.53
N GLU A 505 -25.25 47.81 -0.67
CA GLU A 505 -26.07 46.85 -1.42
C GLU A 505 -25.32 45.55 -1.76
N HIS A 506 -24.03 45.64 -2.13
CA HIS A 506 -23.21 44.45 -2.37
C HIS A 506 -22.99 43.63 -1.08
N ARG A 507 -22.88 44.30 0.08
CA ARG A 507 -22.71 43.63 1.37
C ARG A 507 -23.99 42.92 1.79
N ASP A 508 -25.14 43.57 1.65
CA ASP A 508 -26.43 42.97 2.02
C ASP A 508 -26.79 41.77 1.15
N GLN A 509 -26.49 41.83 -0.15
CA GLN A 509 -26.68 40.69 -1.03
C GLN A 509 -25.69 39.55 -0.75
N LEU A 510 -24.42 39.85 -0.44
CA LEU A 510 -23.44 38.84 -0.03
C LEU A 510 -23.83 38.18 1.30
N LEU A 511 -24.36 38.94 2.26
CA LEU A 511 -24.88 38.41 3.52
C LEU A 511 -26.07 37.48 3.27
N THR A 512 -26.98 37.86 2.38
CA THR A 512 -28.13 37.04 1.99
C THR A 512 -27.66 35.74 1.32
N LEU A 513 -26.71 35.82 0.38
CA LEU A 513 -26.11 34.66 -0.27
C LEU A 513 -25.44 33.72 0.73
N ASN A 514 -24.65 34.26 1.66
CA ASN A 514 -23.99 33.45 2.70
C ASN A 514 -24.98 32.85 3.70
N ALA A 515 -26.09 33.52 4.00
CA ALA A 515 -27.16 32.97 4.83
C ALA A 515 -27.86 31.79 4.13
N LEU A 516 -28.14 31.91 2.83
CA LEU A 516 -28.70 30.81 2.02
C LEU A 516 -27.73 29.64 1.91
N GLN A 517 -26.45 29.91 1.65
CA GLN A 517 -25.41 28.89 1.62
C GLN A 517 -25.32 28.14 2.95
N ARG A 518 -25.33 28.85 4.08
CA ARG A 518 -25.30 28.23 5.42
C ARG A 518 -26.50 27.34 5.70
N GLN A 519 -27.69 27.72 5.21
CA GLN A 519 -28.87 26.87 5.31
C GLN A 519 -28.72 25.60 4.44
N CYS A 520 -28.17 25.73 3.24
CA CYS A 520 -27.88 24.59 2.37
C CYS A 520 -26.85 23.64 3.00
N ASP A 521 -25.74 24.16 3.51
CA ASP A 521 -24.68 23.38 4.16
C ASP A 521 -25.24 22.65 5.40
N THR A 522 -26.12 23.29 6.16
CA THR A 522 -26.82 22.64 7.29
C THR A 522 -27.72 21.49 6.84
N CYS A 523 -28.46 21.67 5.73
CA CYS A 523 -29.28 20.59 5.16
C CYS A 523 -28.42 19.40 4.72
N VAL A 524 -27.25 19.66 4.11
CA VAL A 524 -26.31 18.61 3.67
C VAL A 524 -25.79 17.81 4.87
N ARG A 525 -25.28 18.49 5.92
CA ARG A 525 -24.80 17.80 7.13
C ARG A 525 -25.89 16.97 7.81
N GLU A 526 -27.11 17.50 7.85
CA GLU A 526 -28.23 16.80 8.46
C GLU A 526 -28.69 15.59 7.62
N GLU A 527 -28.68 15.70 6.28
CA GLU A 527 -28.91 14.56 5.39
C GLU A 527 -27.88 13.44 5.62
N GLU A 528 -26.58 13.77 5.68
CA GLU A 528 -25.50 12.80 5.96
C GLU A 528 -25.70 12.11 7.31
N GLN A 529 -26.04 12.87 8.35
CA GLN A 529 -26.34 12.31 9.68
C GLN A 529 -27.56 11.37 9.65
N LEU A 530 -28.62 11.74 8.92
CA LEU A 530 -29.82 10.92 8.79
C LEU A 530 -29.56 9.64 8.01
N LEU A 531 -28.73 9.69 6.96
CA LEU A 531 -28.28 8.50 6.23
C LEU A 531 -27.52 7.54 7.16
N HIS A 532 -26.64 8.07 8.01
CA HIS A 532 -25.95 7.25 9.01
C HIS A 532 -26.91 6.62 10.03
N GLN A 533 -27.90 7.37 10.52
CA GLN A 533 -28.93 6.82 11.42
C GLN A 533 -29.78 5.74 10.75
N LEU A 534 -30.07 5.91 9.46
CA LEU A 534 -30.79 4.92 8.66
C LEU A 534 -29.96 3.64 8.49
N TYR A 535 -28.64 3.77 8.28
CA TYR A 535 -27.71 2.65 8.25
C TYR A 535 -27.67 1.90 9.60
N GLY A 536 -27.69 2.62 10.73
CA GLY A 536 -27.85 1.99 12.05
C GLY A 536 -29.18 1.22 12.18
N CYS A 537 -30.28 1.75 11.64
CA CYS A 537 -31.56 1.06 11.62
C CYS A 537 -31.52 -0.22 10.77
N TRP A 538 -30.78 -0.20 9.65
CA TRP A 538 -30.56 -1.37 8.80
C TRP A 538 -29.83 -2.48 9.57
N TRP A 539 -28.74 -2.17 10.26
CA TRP A 539 -28.04 -3.16 11.10
C TRP A 539 -28.90 -3.71 12.23
N ASN A 540 -29.70 -2.83 12.87
CA ASN A 540 -30.66 -3.27 13.86
C ASN A 540 -31.66 -4.27 13.24
N ALA A 541 -32.17 -4.02 12.03
CA ALA A 541 -33.05 -4.95 11.32
C ALA A 541 -32.35 -6.29 11.00
N CYS A 542 -31.10 -6.27 10.53
CA CYS A 542 -30.31 -7.49 10.29
C CYS A 542 -30.14 -8.33 11.57
N GLY A 543 -29.84 -7.68 12.69
CA GLY A 543 -29.69 -8.34 14.00
C GLY A 543 -30.98 -8.95 14.55
N LEU A 544 -32.16 -8.52 14.07
CA LEU A 544 -33.44 -9.08 14.50
C LEU A 544 -33.70 -10.49 13.96
N ARG A 545 -33.07 -10.92 12.85
CA ARG A 545 -33.34 -12.20 12.16
C ARG A 545 -33.28 -13.45 13.04
N LYS A 546 -32.43 -13.44 14.09
CA LYS A 546 -32.16 -14.61 14.95
C LYS A 546 -32.87 -14.56 16.31
N LEU A 547 -33.75 -13.58 16.54
CA LEU A 547 -34.42 -13.43 17.84
C LEU A 547 -35.73 -14.22 17.94
N PRO A 548 -36.13 -14.62 19.15
CA PRO A 548 -37.44 -15.22 19.42
C PRO A 548 -38.64 -14.33 18.98
N ALA A 549 -39.73 -14.95 18.52
CA ALA A 549 -40.89 -14.31 17.90
C ALA A 549 -41.60 -13.25 18.77
N ASP A 550 -41.56 -13.40 20.09
CA ASP A 550 -42.11 -12.51 21.10
C ASP A 550 -41.32 -11.20 21.25
N VAL A 551 -39.98 -11.26 21.20
CA VAL A 551 -39.11 -10.07 21.22
C VAL A 551 -39.09 -9.36 19.86
N LEU A 552 -39.25 -10.14 18.79
CA LEU A 552 -39.25 -9.68 17.40
C LEU A 552 -40.30 -8.61 17.11
N VAL A 553 -41.56 -8.81 17.53
CA VAL A 553 -42.67 -7.92 17.16
C VAL A 553 -42.50 -6.50 17.73
N SER A 554 -42.13 -6.40 19.02
CA SER A 554 -41.95 -5.09 19.68
C SER A 554 -40.75 -4.32 19.11
N ARG A 555 -39.61 -5.00 18.91
CA ARG A 555 -38.40 -4.36 18.38
C ARG A 555 -38.54 -4.01 16.90
N ARG A 556 -39.16 -4.87 16.09
CA ARG A 556 -39.48 -4.58 14.67
C ARG A 556 -40.36 -3.34 14.55
N GLY A 557 -41.38 -3.20 15.40
CA GLY A 557 -42.23 -2.00 15.44
C GLY A 557 -41.49 -0.71 15.85
N GLN A 558 -40.42 -0.81 16.64
CA GLN A 558 -39.57 0.34 17.00
C GLN A 558 -38.65 0.73 15.84
N VAL A 559 -37.94 -0.24 15.24
CA VAL A 559 -37.04 -0.01 14.10
C VAL A 559 -37.81 0.57 12.91
N LYS A 560 -38.99 0.02 12.59
CA LYS A 560 -39.86 0.51 11.51
C LYS A 560 -40.31 1.96 11.71
N ARG A 561 -40.65 2.34 12.94
CA ARG A 561 -41.03 3.73 13.27
C ARG A 561 -39.85 4.67 13.11
N GLN A 562 -38.70 4.32 13.67
CA GLN A 562 -37.47 5.11 13.57
C GLN A 562 -37.04 5.30 12.12
N ALA A 563 -36.98 4.22 11.32
CA ALA A 563 -36.65 4.29 9.90
C ALA A 563 -37.66 5.16 9.12
N GLY A 564 -38.95 5.01 9.38
CA GLY A 564 -40.00 5.81 8.74
C GLY A 564 -39.91 7.31 9.06
N ASP A 565 -39.62 7.67 10.31
CA ASP A 565 -39.47 9.06 10.73
C ASP A 565 -38.19 9.70 10.13
N ILE A 566 -37.09 8.95 10.09
CA ILE A 566 -35.84 9.35 9.42
C ILE A 566 -36.09 9.58 7.92
N GLY A 567 -36.74 8.63 7.24
CA GLY A 567 -37.02 8.72 5.80
C GLY A 567 -37.88 9.93 5.42
N LYS A 568 -38.90 10.25 6.23
CA LYS A 568 -39.73 11.46 6.02
C LYS A 568 -38.92 12.74 6.17
N ARG A 569 -38.09 12.82 7.22
CA ARG A 569 -37.24 13.99 7.48
C ARG A 569 -36.20 14.17 6.36
N PHE A 570 -35.57 13.09 5.92
CA PHE A 570 -34.64 13.08 4.80
C PHE A 570 -35.30 13.61 3.52
N HIS A 571 -36.49 13.12 3.17
CA HIS A 571 -37.20 13.59 1.97
C HIS A 571 -37.53 15.09 2.04
N SER A 572 -38.01 15.56 3.20
CA SER A 572 -38.30 16.99 3.42
C SER A 572 -37.04 17.87 3.29
N LEU A 573 -35.91 17.43 3.84
CA LEU A 573 -34.64 18.14 3.75
C LEU A 573 -34.11 18.15 2.32
N SER A 574 -34.23 17.04 1.60
CA SER A 574 -33.74 16.94 0.22
C SER A 574 -34.50 17.84 -0.74
N GLN A 575 -35.82 17.93 -0.58
CA GLN A 575 -36.62 18.92 -1.30
C GLN A 575 -36.17 20.35 -0.98
N ARG A 576 -35.96 20.68 0.30
CA ARG A 576 -35.52 22.01 0.72
C ARG A 576 -34.12 22.34 0.19
N LYS A 577 -33.19 21.40 0.21
CA LYS A 577 -31.84 21.52 -0.36
C LYS A 577 -31.88 21.86 -1.84
N ASN A 578 -32.71 21.16 -2.63
CA ASN A 578 -32.82 21.42 -4.06
C ASN A 578 -33.38 22.83 -4.35
N VAL A 579 -34.35 23.29 -3.56
CA VAL A 579 -34.85 24.67 -3.64
C VAL A 579 -33.75 25.68 -3.29
N LEU A 580 -33.02 25.46 -2.19
CA LEU A 580 -31.93 26.34 -1.75
C LEU A 580 -30.79 26.41 -2.78
N LYS A 581 -30.42 25.31 -3.44
CA LYS A 581 -29.42 25.32 -4.52
C LYS A 581 -29.83 26.23 -5.67
N LEU A 582 -31.10 26.22 -6.04
CA LEU A 582 -31.64 27.07 -7.10
C LEU A 582 -31.68 28.55 -6.69
N GLU A 583 -32.03 28.82 -5.43
CA GLU A 583 -31.99 30.17 -4.83
C GLU A 583 -30.56 30.72 -4.76
N ILE A 584 -29.57 29.89 -4.40
CA ILE A 584 -28.14 30.25 -4.35
C ILE A 584 -27.63 30.61 -5.74
N GLU A 585 -27.90 29.82 -6.78
CA GLU A 585 -27.48 30.14 -8.15
C GLU A 585 -28.14 31.43 -8.66
N THR A 586 -29.41 31.66 -8.31
CA THR A 586 -30.12 32.89 -8.67
C THR A 586 -29.51 34.12 -7.97
N ALA A 587 -29.22 34.02 -6.67
CA ALA A 587 -28.60 35.09 -5.89
C ALA A 587 -27.15 35.36 -6.32
N LYS A 588 -26.40 34.30 -6.63
CA LYS A 588 -25.03 34.37 -7.14
C LYS A 588 -24.98 35.08 -8.50
N THR A 589 -25.79 34.65 -9.46
CA THR A 589 -25.86 35.29 -10.80
C THR A 589 -26.38 36.72 -10.73
N GLY A 590 -27.28 37.03 -9.78
CA GLY A 590 -27.70 38.41 -9.50
C GLY A 590 -26.56 39.29 -8.99
N LEU A 591 -25.76 38.79 -8.04
CA LEU A 591 -24.63 39.51 -7.48
C LEU A 591 -23.47 39.67 -8.49
N GLU A 592 -23.19 38.65 -9.31
CA GLU A 592 -22.19 38.72 -10.39
C GLU A 592 -22.58 39.75 -11.47
N LYS A 593 -23.87 39.87 -11.79
CA LYS A 593 -24.35 40.93 -12.71
C LYS A 593 -24.15 42.34 -12.14
N LEU A 594 -24.28 42.51 -10.83
CA LEU A 594 -24.05 43.79 -10.15
C LEU A 594 -22.56 44.14 -10.03
N LEU A 595 -21.70 43.12 -9.92
CA LEU A 595 -20.24 43.25 -9.87
C LEU A 595 -19.60 43.57 -11.23
N GLY A 596 -20.27 43.23 -12.33
CA GLY A 596 -19.78 43.37 -13.70
C GLY A 596 -19.18 42.08 -14.27
N VAL A 597 -19.27 41.92 -15.60
CA VAL A 597 -19.01 40.66 -16.35
C VAL A 597 -17.63 40.05 -16.11
N GLU A 598 -16.65 40.83 -15.66
CA GLU A 598 -15.26 40.39 -15.47
C GLU A 598 -14.94 39.83 -14.07
N LYS A 599 -15.84 39.96 -13.08
CA LYS A 599 -15.52 39.61 -11.67
C LYS A 599 -16.45 38.52 -11.12
N LYS A 600 -15.91 37.30 -11.01
CA LYS A 600 -16.60 36.15 -10.41
C LYS A 600 -16.42 36.11 -8.90
N LEU A 601 -17.43 35.62 -8.19
CA LEU A 601 -17.37 35.39 -6.75
C LEU A 601 -16.42 34.22 -6.44
N ILE A 602 -15.71 34.32 -5.32
CA ILE A 602 -14.80 33.26 -4.87
C ILE A 602 -15.50 32.44 -3.79
N ALA A 603 -15.66 31.14 -4.03
CA ALA A 603 -16.04 30.19 -3.01
C ALA A 603 -14.82 29.93 -2.11
N ALA A 604 -14.87 30.38 -0.87
CA ALA A 604 -13.85 30.12 0.13
C ALA A 604 -14.40 29.11 1.16
N PRO A 605 -13.58 28.19 1.68
CA PRO A 605 -14.01 27.34 2.77
C PRO A 605 -14.33 28.20 4.01
N ALA A 606 -15.39 27.86 4.74
CA ALA A 606 -15.68 28.47 6.03
C ALA A 606 -14.64 28.03 7.09
N ARG A 607 -14.77 28.55 8.31
CA ARG A 607 -13.87 28.12 9.40
C ARG A 607 -14.07 26.62 9.64
N PRO A 608 -13.00 25.81 9.52
CA PRO A 608 -13.13 24.37 9.63
C PRO A 608 -13.50 23.96 11.04
N PHE A 609 -14.24 22.86 11.15
CA PHE A 609 -14.43 22.17 12.42
C PHE A 609 -13.24 21.24 12.66
N GLY A 610 -12.70 21.24 13.87
CA GLY A 610 -11.62 20.34 14.26
C GLY A 610 -12.18 18.99 14.66
N ARG A 611 -11.76 17.92 14.00
CA ARG A 611 -11.93 16.54 14.47
C ARG A 611 -10.60 16.05 15.05
N HIS A 612 -10.62 15.38 16.20
CA HIS A 612 -9.40 14.76 16.72
C HIS A 612 -8.87 13.70 15.75
N GLN A 613 -7.55 13.68 15.55
CA GLN A 613 -6.88 12.61 14.81
C GLN A 613 -6.96 11.29 15.58
N ASP A 614 -6.95 10.18 14.85
CA ASP A 614 -6.73 8.87 15.47
C ASP A 614 -5.36 8.86 16.17
N PRO A 615 -5.25 8.24 17.36
CA PRO A 615 -3.99 8.18 18.09
C PRO A 615 -2.91 7.45 17.27
N THR A 616 -1.66 7.88 17.42
CA THR A 616 -0.52 7.32 16.71
C THR A 616 0.30 6.42 17.62
N ILE A 617 0.52 5.18 17.19
CA ILE A 617 1.46 4.26 17.82
C ILE A 617 2.86 4.49 17.25
N LEU A 618 3.87 4.37 18.11
CA LEU A 618 5.28 4.35 17.77
C LEU A 618 5.92 3.09 18.36
N VAL A 619 6.68 2.36 17.55
CA VAL A 619 7.46 1.19 17.97
C VAL A 619 8.92 1.44 17.64
N ALA A 620 9.77 1.46 18.66
CA ALA A 620 11.21 1.59 18.50
C ALA A 620 11.89 0.22 18.25
N GLY A 621 12.99 0.25 17.49
CA GLY A 621 13.73 -0.96 17.08
C GLY A 621 13.21 -1.57 15.77
N ALA A 622 11.97 -1.27 15.38
CA ALA A 622 11.36 -1.77 14.15
C ALA A 622 11.89 -1.04 12.90
N LYS A 623 12.91 -1.62 12.26
CA LYS A 623 13.44 -1.13 10.98
C LYS A 623 12.47 -1.42 9.83
N SER A 624 12.41 -0.51 8.87
CA SER A 624 11.70 -0.71 7.60
C SER A 624 12.28 -1.88 6.82
N GLY A 625 11.41 -2.73 6.28
CA GLY A 625 11.79 -3.81 5.35
C GLY A 625 12.14 -3.32 3.94
N TRP A 626 11.78 -2.08 3.64
CA TRP A 626 11.98 -1.48 2.32
C TRP A 626 13.45 -1.19 2.05
N PRO A 627 13.91 -1.31 0.78
CA PRO A 627 15.26 -0.93 0.41
C PRO A 627 15.58 0.52 0.78
N PRO A 628 16.84 0.84 1.12
CA PRO A 628 17.24 2.21 1.40
C PRO A 628 16.96 3.09 0.17
N ALA A 629 16.44 4.31 0.41
CA ALA A 629 16.11 5.29 -0.62
C ALA A 629 15.09 4.81 -1.68
N PHE A 630 14.18 3.89 -1.31
CA PHE A 630 13.09 3.42 -2.19
C PHE A 630 12.21 4.54 -2.77
N ASP A 631 12.12 5.64 -2.03
CA ASP A 631 11.38 6.87 -2.32
C ASP A 631 12.13 7.88 -3.19
N LYS A 632 13.41 7.67 -3.47
CA LYS A 632 14.17 8.47 -4.44
C LYS A 632 14.03 7.88 -5.86
N PRO A 633 14.29 8.66 -6.91
CA PRO A 633 14.40 8.11 -8.26
C PRO A 633 15.42 6.96 -8.29
N LEU A 634 15.04 5.83 -8.88
CA LEU A 634 15.84 4.61 -8.86
C LEU A 634 16.98 4.70 -9.89
N PRO A 635 18.26 4.53 -9.47
CA PRO A 635 19.36 4.42 -10.41
C PRO A 635 19.24 3.15 -11.26
N VAL A 636 19.22 3.31 -12.58
CA VAL A 636 19.13 2.22 -13.57
C VAL A 636 20.36 2.20 -14.47
N ARG A 637 20.62 1.07 -15.11
CA ARG A 637 21.74 0.85 -16.05
C ARG A 637 21.19 0.39 -17.40
N LEU A 638 21.89 0.67 -18.48
CA LEU A 638 21.62 -0.01 -19.75
C LEU A 638 22.25 -1.41 -19.73
N ALA A 639 21.63 -2.37 -20.43
CA ALA A 639 22.19 -3.73 -20.49
C ALA A 639 23.59 -3.76 -21.13
N SER A 640 23.93 -2.79 -21.99
CA SER A 640 25.28 -2.62 -22.57
C SER A 640 26.36 -2.21 -21.54
N GLU A 641 25.97 -1.58 -20.43
CA GLU A 641 26.88 -1.10 -19.39
C GLU A 641 27.19 -2.17 -18.35
N VAL A 642 26.36 -3.21 -18.25
CA VAL A 642 26.52 -4.29 -17.30
C VAL A 642 27.58 -5.26 -17.81
N ALA A 643 28.75 -5.36 -17.17
CA ALA A 643 29.81 -6.32 -17.52
C ALA A 643 30.11 -6.41 -19.05
N PRO A 644 30.59 -5.32 -19.68
CA PRO A 644 30.85 -5.28 -21.12
C PRO A 644 31.86 -6.35 -21.58
N SER A 645 31.68 -6.83 -22.80
CA SER A 645 32.30 -8.06 -23.35
C SER A 645 33.83 -8.11 -23.39
N THR A 646 34.53 -7.01 -23.09
CA THR A 646 35.99 -6.92 -23.07
C THR A 646 36.61 -7.32 -21.74
N ALA A 647 35.82 -7.46 -20.67
CA ALA A 647 36.33 -7.62 -19.30
C ALA A 647 36.21 -9.04 -18.70
N VAL A 648 35.38 -9.93 -19.26
CA VAL A 648 35.07 -11.25 -18.68
C VAL A 648 34.93 -12.31 -19.79
N PRO A 649 35.53 -13.52 -19.66
CA PRO A 649 35.35 -14.60 -20.64
C PRO A 649 33.88 -15.04 -20.72
N PRO A 650 33.37 -15.41 -21.91
CA PRO A 650 32.00 -15.85 -22.09
C PRO A 650 31.72 -17.09 -21.23
N ALA A 651 30.63 -17.08 -20.47
CA ALA A 651 30.25 -18.22 -19.66
C ALA A 651 29.80 -19.38 -20.57
N PRO A 652 30.13 -20.65 -20.27
CA PRO A 652 29.67 -21.82 -21.03
C PRO A 652 28.14 -21.96 -21.07
N SER A 653 27.42 -21.20 -20.23
CA SER A 653 25.97 -21.18 -20.10
C SER A 653 25.23 -20.18 -21.01
N GLU A 654 25.88 -19.47 -21.94
CA GLU A 654 25.16 -18.53 -22.83
C GLU A 654 24.40 -19.23 -23.99
N ALA A 655 24.77 -20.47 -24.33
CA ALA A 655 24.27 -21.16 -25.53
C ALA A 655 22.76 -21.49 -25.49
N TRP A 656 22.16 -21.65 -24.30
CA TRP A 656 20.73 -21.93 -24.20
C TRP A 656 19.87 -20.71 -24.51
N LEU A 657 20.36 -19.49 -24.30
CA LEU A 657 19.60 -18.25 -24.51
C LEU A 657 19.15 -18.11 -25.95
N ASP A 658 20.06 -18.38 -26.89
CA ASP A 658 19.80 -18.23 -28.32
C ASP A 658 18.77 -19.26 -28.84
N GLY A 659 18.62 -20.40 -28.15
CA GLY A 659 17.63 -21.44 -28.49
C GLY A 659 16.28 -21.30 -27.78
N ILE A 660 16.26 -20.76 -26.56
CA ILE A 660 15.08 -20.74 -25.67
C ILE A 660 14.42 -19.35 -25.64
N LEU A 661 15.20 -18.26 -25.59
CA LEU A 661 14.72 -16.86 -25.52
C LEU A 661 15.42 -15.97 -26.57
N PRO A 662 15.27 -16.25 -27.87
CA PRO A 662 16.02 -15.57 -28.93
C PRO A 662 15.73 -14.06 -29.04
N ASN A 663 14.58 -13.60 -28.53
CA ASN A 663 14.19 -12.18 -28.58
C ASN A 663 14.85 -11.34 -27.47
N LEU A 664 15.35 -11.97 -26.41
CA LEU A 664 15.95 -11.31 -25.24
C LEU A 664 17.42 -11.72 -25.01
N ALA A 665 17.98 -12.59 -25.86
CA ALA A 665 19.30 -13.16 -25.64
C ALA A 665 20.42 -12.10 -25.56
N GLU A 666 20.38 -11.05 -26.39
CA GLU A 666 21.39 -9.99 -26.43
C GLU A 666 21.51 -9.22 -25.11
N PRO A 667 20.42 -8.64 -24.53
CA PRO A 667 20.50 -7.95 -23.24
C PRO A 667 20.65 -8.87 -22.02
N LEU A 668 20.38 -10.18 -22.13
CA LEU A 668 20.55 -11.13 -21.03
C LEU A 668 22.01 -11.59 -20.84
N LYS A 669 22.79 -11.74 -21.92
CA LYS A 669 24.20 -12.18 -21.85
C LYS A 669 25.05 -11.36 -20.87
N PRO A 670 25.01 -10.00 -20.87
CA PRO A 670 25.78 -9.20 -19.93
C PRO A 670 25.36 -9.39 -18.45
N LEU A 671 24.07 -9.59 -18.18
CA LEU A 671 23.57 -9.88 -16.82
C LEU A 671 24.08 -11.23 -16.30
N LEU A 672 24.08 -12.27 -17.15
CA LEU A 672 24.60 -13.58 -16.78
C LEU A 672 26.11 -13.55 -16.49
N ARG A 673 26.86 -12.70 -17.20
CA ARG A 673 28.29 -12.49 -16.93
C ARG A 673 28.50 -11.83 -15.57
N GLU A 674 27.75 -10.77 -15.25
CA GLU A 674 27.78 -10.14 -13.92
C GLU A 674 27.44 -11.15 -12.80
N PHE A 675 26.43 -12.00 -13.02
CA PHE A 675 26.07 -13.05 -12.07
C PHE A 675 27.19 -14.08 -11.87
N SER A 676 27.83 -14.50 -12.97
CA SER A 676 28.86 -15.55 -12.98
C SER A 676 30.16 -15.17 -12.25
N LEU A 677 30.40 -13.89 -11.98
CA LEU A 677 31.55 -13.40 -11.22
C LEU A 677 31.39 -13.75 -9.73
N VAL A 678 32.08 -14.81 -9.30
CA VAL A 678 32.05 -15.30 -7.91
C VAL A 678 32.95 -14.48 -6.98
N ASP A 679 34.08 -13.98 -7.47
CA ASP A 679 35.06 -13.28 -6.64
C ASP A 679 34.58 -11.87 -6.25
N GLU A 680 34.43 -11.66 -4.94
CA GLU A 680 34.04 -10.37 -4.37
C GLU A 680 35.13 -9.30 -4.57
N ALA A 681 36.40 -9.67 -4.56
CA ALA A 681 37.50 -8.72 -4.81
C ALA A 681 37.44 -8.22 -6.25
N ALA A 682 37.28 -9.13 -7.22
CA ALA A 682 37.09 -8.79 -8.63
C ALA A 682 35.84 -7.92 -8.86
N ARG A 683 34.73 -8.19 -8.17
CA ARG A 683 33.50 -7.35 -8.23
C ARG A 683 33.72 -5.97 -7.61
N ARG A 684 34.42 -5.90 -6.47
CA ARG A 684 34.74 -4.62 -5.82
C ARG A 684 35.69 -3.78 -6.67
N SER A 685 36.64 -4.40 -7.36
CA SER A 685 37.59 -3.74 -8.27
C SER A 685 37.07 -3.53 -9.70
N ALA A 686 35.89 -4.05 -10.05
CA ALA A 686 35.32 -3.90 -11.37
C ALA A 686 35.08 -2.41 -11.71
N THR A 687 35.41 -2.04 -12.94
CA THR A 687 35.38 -0.65 -13.44
C THR A 687 34.03 -0.22 -14.03
N TRP A 688 33.05 -1.12 -14.11
CA TRP A 688 31.71 -0.82 -14.62
C TRP A 688 30.73 -0.46 -13.50
N ASP A 689 29.62 0.19 -13.87
CA ASP A 689 28.60 0.66 -12.94
C ASP A 689 27.91 -0.49 -12.22
N LYS A 690 27.82 -0.38 -10.89
CA LYS A 690 27.28 -1.42 -10.01
C LYS A 690 25.80 -1.18 -9.71
N SER A 691 25.11 -2.27 -9.36
CA SER A 691 23.75 -2.18 -8.82
C SER A 691 23.72 -1.24 -7.60
N PRO A 692 22.70 -0.39 -7.43
CA PRO A 692 22.51 0.40 -6.22
C PRO A 692 22.34 -0.48 -4.97
N TYR A 693 21.99 -1.75 -5.16
CA TYR A 693 21.80 -2.73 -4.09
C TYR A 693 23.01 -3.66 -3.89
N ALA A 694 24.19 -3.36 -4.45
CA ALA A 694 25.37 -4.23 -4.33
C ALA A 694 25.75 -4.57 -2.88
N GLY A 695 25.45 -3.69 -1.91
CA GLY A 695 25.66 -3.96 -0.48
C GLY A 695 24.64 -4.90 0.18
N LEU A 696 23.53 -5.19 -0.50
CA LEU A 696 22.42 -6.06 -0.06
C LEU A 696 22.33 -7.36 -0.86
N GLU A 697 23.23 -7.57 -1.84
CA GLU A 697 23.26 -8.78 -2.67
C GLU A 697 23.84 -10.00 -1.95
N ASP A 698 24.45 -9.86 -0.77
CA ASP A 698 24.91 -10.97 0.05
C ASP A 698 23.92 -11.21 1.19
N MET A 699 23.53 -12.48 1.42
CA MET A 699 22.62 -12.86 2.49
C MET A 699 23.23 -12.60 3.90
N GLN A 700 24.56 -12.62 4.05
CA GLN A 700 25.27 -12.40 5.31
C GLN A 700 24.79 -13.29 6.47
N ASP A 701 24.30 -14.50 6.18
CA ASP A 701 23.65 -15.40 7.16
C ASP A 701 22.49 -14.72 7.95
N VAL A 702 21.80 -13.74 7.35
CA VAL A 702 20.63 -13.07 7.94
C VAL A 702 19.36 -13.53 7.24
N GLN A 703 18.34 -13.91 8.02
CA GLN A 703 17.03 -14.29 7.51
C GLN A 703 16.27 -13.09 6.96
N GLY A 704 15.58 -13.30 5.83
CA GLY A 704 14.73 -12.28 5.22
C GLY A 704 13.72 -11.71 6.21
N TRP A 705 13.65 -10.39 6.31
CA TRP A 705 12.74 -9.67 7.19
C TRP A 705 12.14 -8.48 6.47
N PHE A 706 10.81 -8.48 6.33
CA PHE A 706 10.05 -7.40 5.72
C PHE A 706 8.76 -7.18 6.53
N PRO A 707 8.77 -6.28 7.54
CA PRO A 707 7.57 -5.96 8.28
C PRO A 707 6.56 -5.27 7.36
N LEU A 708 5.34 -5.81 7.30
CA LEU A 708 4.29 -5.37 6.37
C LEU A 708 3.20 -4.55 7.02
N PHE A 709 2.83 -4.90 8.24
CA PHE A 709 1.79 -4.24 9.01
C PHE A 709 1.94 -4.56 10.50
N ILE A 710 1.24 -3.78 11.32
CA ILE A 710 1.01 -4.08 12.72
C ILE A 710 -0.48 -4.36 12.91
N GLU A 711 -0.80 -5.48 13.56
CA GLU A 711 -2.12 -5.72 14.12
C GLU A 711 -2.13 -5.24 15.57
N TRP A 712 -3.14 -4.45 15.92
CA TRP A 712 -3.31 -3.89 17.24
C TRP A 712 -4.70 -4.21 17.78
N GLU A 713 -4.78 -4.39 19.09
CA GLU A 713 -6.01 -4.59 19.84
C GLU A 713 -5.99 -3.65 21.06
N LEU A 714 -7.08 -2.93 21.27
CA LEU A 714 -7.27 -1.94 22.32
C LEU A 714 -8.54 -2.28 23.09
N GLU A 715 -8.47 -2.19 24.40
CA GLU A 715 -9.65 -2.22 25.27
C GLU A 715 -10.07 -0.79 25.59
N TYR A 716 -11.18 -0.35 24.99
CA TYR A 716 -11.78 0.94 25.27
C TYR A 716 -12.77 0.81 26.43
N TYR A 717 -12.51 1.55 27.50
CA TYR A 717 -13.42 1.67 28.65
C TYR A 717 -14.11 3.03 28.58
N HIS A 718 -15.45 3.02 28.47
CA HIS A 718 -16.19 4.27 28.47
C HIS A 718 -16.21 4.89 29.87
N ILE A 719 -15.75 6.13 29.99
CA ILE A 719 -15.76 6.87 31.25
C ILE A 719 -16.90 7.89 31.20
N PRO A 720 -17.98 7.72 31.98
CA PRO A 720 -19.11 8.62 31.98
C PRO A 720 -18.69 10.07 32.26
N PHE A 721 -19.30 11.02 31.56
CA PHE A 721 -18.98 12.45 31.70
C PHE A 721 -19.10 12.95 33.15
N SER A 722 -19.99 12.37 33.95
CA SER A 722 -20.17 12.68 35.38
C SER A 722 -18.93 12.44 36.25
N LYS A 723 -17.93 11.70 35.76
CA LYS A 723 -16.66 11.42 36.44
C LYS A 723 -15.56 12.43 36.13
N TRP A 724 -15.78 13.29 35.14
CA TRP A 724 -14.82 14.30 34.72
C TRP A 724 -15.09 15.61 35.46
N ILE A 725 -14.01 16.26 35.90
CA ILE A 725 -14.05 17.61 36.46
C ILE A 725 -13.31 18.56 35.54
N PHE A 726 -13.82 19.79 35.41
CA PHE A 726 -13.17 20.84 34.64
C PHE A 726 -12.33 21.70 35.59
N GLU A 727 -11.01 21.60 35.47
CA GLU A 727 -10.06 22.32 36.32
C GLU A 727 -9.02 23.08 35.47
N PRO A 728 -8.46 24.19 35.98
CA PRO A 728 -7.31 24.81 35.34
C PRO A 728 -6.12 23.84 35.34
N SER A 729 -5.45 23.69 34.19
CA SER A 729 -4.28 22.84 34.01
C SER A 729 -3.10 23.29 34.90
N ASP A 730 -3.00 24.60 35.10
CA ASP A 730 -2.04 25.29 35.95
C ASP A 730 -2.53 26.73 36.17
N GLU A 731 -2.28 27.29 37.36
CA GLU A 731 -2.78 28.61 37.76
C GLU A 731 -2.24 29.76 36.89
N LEU A 732 -1.16 29.53 36.13
CA LEU A 732 -0.42 30.54 35.35
C LEU A 732 -0.72 30.51 33.84
N SER A 733 -1.02 29.35 33.23
CA SER A 733 -1.31 29.28 31.78
C SER A 733 -2.72 29.76 31.42
N GLY A 734 -3.66 29.76 32.37
CA GLY A 734 -5.08 30.02 32.10
C GLY A 734 -5.77 28.94 31.24
N ARG A 735 -5.11 27.79 31.02
CA ARG A 735 -5.68 26.67 30.27
C ARG A 735 -6.56 25.82 31.17
N TRP A 736 -7.68 25.36 30.62
CA TRP A 736 -8.60 24.48 31.31
C TRP A 736 -8.54 23.09 30.69
N ARG A 737 -8.65 22.06 31.53
CA ARG A 737 -8.65 20.67 31.11
C ARG A 737 -9.70 19.87 31.86
N TRP A 738 -10.21 18.85 31.18
CA TRP A 738 -11.01 17.81 31.81
C TRP A 738 -10.07 16.80 32.47
N VAL A 739 -10.27 16.57 33.76
CA VAL A 739 -9.41 15.69 34.55
C VAL A 739 -10.29 14.72 35.33
N ILE A 740 -9.76 13.53 35.55
CA ILE A 740 -10.37 12.55 36.45
C ILE A 740 -9.80 12.82 37.84
N PRO A 741 -10.64 13.12 38.85
CA PRO A 741 -10.14 13.43 40.18
C PRO A 741 -9.21 12.32 40.69
N PRO A 742 -8.05 12.63 41.28
CA PRO A 742 -7.05 11.62 41.65
C PRO A 742 -7.53 10.59 42.68
N LYS A 743 -8.64 10.86 43.38
CA LYS A 743 -9.27 9.95 44.34
C LYS A 743 -10.24 8.95 43.69
N THR A 744 -10.56 9.12 42.41
CA THR A 744 -11.53 8.30 41.70
C THR A 744 -10.84 7.06 41.14
N ASN A 745 -11.09 5.89 41.75
CA ASN A 745 -10.62 4.62 41.22
C ASN A 745 -11.61 4.09 40.17
N LEU A 746 -11.29 4.29 38.89
CA LEU A 746 -12.13 3.85 37.77
C LEU A 746 -12.25 2.33 37.66
N ALA A 747 -11.21 1.59 38.05
CA ALA A 747 -11.19 0.13 37.94
C ALA A 747 -12.18 -0.55 38.90
N GLN A 748 -12.58 0.12 39.98
CA GLN A 748 -13.56 -0.38 40.94
C GLN A 748 -14.99 0.07 40.60
N ASP A 749 -15.18 0.95 39.61
CA ASP A 749 -16.50 1.41 39.22
C ASP A 749 -17.15 0.38 38.28
N PRO A 750 -18.27 -0.26 38.68
CA PRO A 750 -18.92 -1.27 37.85
C PRO A 750 -19.43 -0.68 36.53
N LEU A 751 -19.78 0.61 36.47
CA LEU A 751 -20.26 1.24 35.22
C LEU A 751 -19.16 1.38 34.18
N VAL A 752 -17.92 1.58 34.62
CA VAL A 752 -16.75 1.70 33.73
C VAL A 752 -16.23 0.31 33.34
N GLY A 753 -16.14 -0.60 34.31
CA GLY A 753 -15.63 -1.96 34.07
C GLY A 753 -16.51 -2.80 33.14
N THR A 754 -17.84 -2.58 33.13
CA THR A 754 -18.75 -3.36 32.26
C THR A 754 -18.89 -2.82 30.84
N ASP A 755 -18.69 -1.52 30.61
CA ASP A 755 -18.76 -0.91 29.27
C ASP A 755 -17.37 -0.88 28.62
N CYS A 756 -16.87 -2.09 28.35
CA CYS A 756 -15.61 -2.33 27.67
C CYS A 756 -15.87 -2.78 26.22
N ARG A 757 -15.16 -2.16 25.28
CA ARG A 757 -15.17 -2.54 23.87
C ARG A 757 -13.76 -2.90 23.44
N ARG A 758 -13.63 -4.08 22.82
CA ARG A 758 -12.40 -4.45 22.14
C ARG A 758 -12.44 -3.91 20.72
N ILE A 759 -11.44 -3.09 20.41
CA ILE A 759 -11.27 -2.41 19.13
C ILE A 759 -9.99 -2.96 18.54
N HIS A 760 -10.02 -3.35 17.28
CA HIS A 760 -8.89 -3.97 16.63
C HIS A 760 -8.69 -3.37 15.25
N GLY A 761 -7.46 -3.34 14.79
CA GLY A 761 -7.15 -2.86 13.47
C GLY A 761 -5.82 -3.36 12.97
N ARG A 762 -5.63 -3.19 11.66
CA ARG A 762 -4.36 -3.43 11.00
C ARG A 762 -3.90 -2.10 10.41
N THR A 763 -2.65 -1.76 10.65
CA THR A 763 -2.03 -0.57 10.08
C THR A 763 -0.81 -0.99 9.27
N ALA A 764 -0.81 -0.63 7.98
CA ALA A 764 0.29 -0.95 7.06
C ALA A 764 1.61 -0.32 7.50
N PHE A 765 2.71 -1.06 7.29
CA PHE A 765 4.07 -0.62 7.54
C PHE A 765 4.60 0.13 6.33
N VAL A 766 4.39 1.45 6.33
CA VAL A 766 4.79 2.33 5.23
C VAL A 766 6.10 3.05 5.58
N PRO A 767 7.04 3.27 4.62
CA PRO A 767 8.25 4.07 4.86
C PRO A 767 7.98 5.52 5.29
N GLU A 768 6.74 6.00 5.14
CA GLU A 768 6.30 7.37 5.37
C GLU A 768 6.48 7.86 6.82
N ALA A 769 6.58 6.97 7.80
CA ALA A 769 6.74 7.36 9.21
C ALA A 769 8.01 8.20 9.44
N ALA A 770 9.15 7.69 8.95
CA ALA A 770 10.43 8.39 9.03
C ALA A 770 10.45 9.65 8.15
N MET A 771 9.77 9.61 6.99
CA MET A 771 9.65 10.79 6.11
C MET A 771 8.78 11.88 6.71
N THR A 772 7.70 11.53 7.39
CA THR A 772 6.84 12.50 8.08
C THR A 772 7.65 13.19 9.16
N LEU A 773 8.40 12.44 9.96
CA LEU A 773 9.29 13.00 10.96
C LEU A 773 10.39 13.88 10.33
N ARG A 774 11.05 13.41 9.25
CA ARG A 774 12.06 14.17 8.51
C ARG A 774 11.48 15.47 7.95
N SER A 775 10.35 15.41 7.25
CA SER A 775 9.68 16.57 6.64
C SER A 775 9.26 17.58 7.69
N ARG A 776 8.78 17.13 8.85
CA ARG A 776 8.44 18.00 9.98
C ARG A 776 9.68 18.67 10.56
N LEU A 777 10.77 17.92 10.74
CA LEU A 777 12.05 18.50 11.16
C LEU A 777 12.60 19.47 10.10
N ASP A 778 12.48 19.16 8.82
CA ASP A 778 12.87 20.04 7.72
C ASP A 778 12.08 21.35 7.71
N GLN A 779 10.76 21.29 7.95
CA GLN A 779 9.91 22.47 8.14
C GLN A 779 10.35 23.30 9.35
N LEU A 780 10.66 22.64 10.47
CA LEU A 780 11.17 23.29 11.67
C LEU A 780 12.53 23.97 11.42
N PHE A 781 13.45 23.31 10.70
CA PHE A 781 14.74 23.91 10.33
C PHE A 781 14.60 25.04 9.31
N ALA A 782 13.68 24.95 8.35
CA ALA A 782 13.40 26.04 7.40
C ALA A 782 12.84 27.28 8.12
N GLN A 783 12.15 27.06 9.23
CA GLN A 783 11.69 28.10 10.14
C GLN A 783 12.73 28.43 11.22
N THR A 784 13.99 28.03 11.13
CA THR A 784 15.01 28.36 12.16
C THR A 784 16.01 29.36 11.61
N THR A 785 16.38 30.36 12.42
CA THR A 785 17.35 31.43 12.07
C THR A 785 18.70 31.28 12.77
N ASP A 786 18.85 30.29 13.65
CA ASP A 786 20.10 30.01 14.38
C ASP A 786 21.14 29.34 13.46
N PRO A 787 22.29 30.00 13.20
CA PRO A 787 23.32 29.47 12.30
C PRO A 787 24.05 28.23 12.85
N ASP A 788 24.08 28.00 14.17
CA ASP A 788 24.76 26.84 14.74
C ASP A 788 23.91 25.57 14.66
N LEU A 789 22.58 25.69 14.80
CA LEU A 789 21.64 24.58 14.57
C LEU A 789 21.54 24.19 13.09
N LEU A 790 21.60 25.17 12.18
CA LEU A 790 21.57 24.93 10.74
C LEU A 790 22.80 24.14 10.25
N LYS A 791 23.95 24.23 10.94
CA LYS A 791 25.15 23.42 10.62
C LYS A 791 24.95 21.93 10.89
N VAL A 792 24.17 21.58 11.92
CA VAL A 792 23.93 20.18 12.33
C VAL A 792 22.68 19.60 11.65
N LYS A 793 21.95 20.41 10.87
CA LYS A 793 20.70 20.03 10.20
C LYS A 793 20.82 18.68 9.47
N GLU A 794 21.76 18.57 8.54
CA GLU A 794 21.86 17.39 7.68
C GLU A 794 22.28 16.15 8.47
N ASP A 795 23.14 16.30 9.48
CA ASP A 795 23.53 15.22 10.38
C ASP A 795 22.36 14.71 11.22
N VAL A 796 21.52 15.62 11.74
CA VAL A 796 20.32 15.25 12.52
C VAL A 796 19.29 14.56 11.63
N LEU A 797 19.01 15.11 10.44
CA LEU A 797 18.03 14.52 9.51
C LEU A 797 18.48 13.13 9.05
N ASN A 798 19.77 12.95 8.77
CA ASN A 798 20.33 11.64 8.40
C ASN A 798 20.25 10.64 9.55
N ARG A 799 20.57 11.05 10.79
CA ARG A 799 20.43 10.20 11.98
C ARG A 799 18.98 9.82 12.23
N VAL A 800 18.04 10.76 12.16
CA VAL A 800 16.61 10.49 12.36
C VAL A 800 16.07 9.55 11.30
N SER A 801 16.48 9.71 10.03
CA SER A 801 16.12 8.78 8.97
C SER A 801 16.76 7.39 9.12
N ALA A 802 17.87 7.30 9.85
CA ALA A 802 18.53 6.04 10.19
C ALA A 802 17.99 5.40 11.48
N MET A 803 17.20 6.13 12.28
CA MET A 803 16.57 5.56 13.46
C MET A 803 15.48 4.57 13.04
N GLY A 804 15.57 3.33 13.51
CA GLY A 804 14.59 2.28 13.25
C GLY A 804 13.33 2.45 14.10
N TYR A 805 12.54 3.50 13.83
CA TYR A 805 11.22 3.69 14.42
C TYR A 805 10.14 3.41 13.38
N PHE A 806 9.11 2.69 13.81
CA PHE A 806 7.84 2.64 13.13
C PHE A 806 6.87 3.62 13.81
N SER A 807 6.10 4.37 13.03
CA SER A 807 5.01 5.18 13.57
C SER A 807 3.85 5.22 12.61
N ALA A 808 2.64 4.96 13.11
CA ALA A 808 1.44 5.05 12.28
C ALA A 808 0.20 5.35 13.12
N PRO A 809 -0.79 6.06 12.55
CA PRO A 809 -2.08 6.23 13.21
C PRO A 809 -2.77 4.87 13.38
N LEU A 810 -3.50 4.72 14.47
CA LEU A 810 -4.42 3.62 14.73
C LEU A 810 -5.68 3.85 13.88
N SER A 811 -5.49 3.79 12.56
CA SER A 811 -6.49 4.12 11.55
C SER A 811 -7.78 3.37 11.79
N GLY A 812 -8.89 4.11 11.84
CA GLY A 812 -10.21 3.53 12.05
C GLY A 812 -10.60 3.41 13.52
N PHE A 813 -9.77 3.83 14.47
CA PHE A 813 -10.09 3.84 15.90
C PHE A 813 -11.34 4.68 16.20
N THR A 814 -11.35 5.96 15.80
CA THR A 814 -12.51 6.85 16.02
C THR A 814 -13.75 6.33 15.30
N ASP A 815 -13.54 5.81 14.10
CA ASP A 815 -14.58 5.28 13.24
C ASP A 815 -15.23 4.03 13.87
N GLN A 816 -14.45 3.11 14.46
CA GLN A 816 -14.96 1.96 15.23
C GLN A 816 -15.69 2.39 16.51
N LEU A 817 -15.19 3.40 17.23
CA LEU A 817 -15.89 3.96 18.40
C LEU A 817 -17.26 4.55 18.04
N LEU A 818 -17.34 5.23 16.91
CA LEU A 818 -18.57 5.80 16.36
C LEU A 818 -19.44 4.76 15.64
N THR A 819 -19.04 3.49 15.61
CA THR A 819 -19.68 2.41 14.81
C THR A 819 -19.74 2.71 13.31
N LEU A 820 -18.98 3.70 12.86
CA LEU A 820 -18.67 4.01 11.47
C LEU A 820 -17.56 3.05 11.03
N ARG A 821 -17.81 1.74 10.91
CA ARG A 821 -16.73 0.85 10.45
C ARG A 821 -16.27 1.35 9.06
N ARG A 822 -14.99 1.74 8.93
CA ARG A 822 -14.30 1.98 7.65
C ARG A 822 -13.43 0.78 7.31
N GLY A 823 -13.33 0.43 6.04
CA GLY A 823 -12.74 -0.82 5.54
C GLY A 823 -13.46 -1.27 4.26
N HIS A 824 -13.09 -2.42 3.70
CA HIS A 824 -13.86 -3.08 2.64
C HIS A 824 -15.17 -3.65 3.19
N HIS A 825 -16.01 -2.80 3.76
CA HIS A 825 -17.41 -3.14 3.98
C HIS A 825 -17.99 -3.42 2.60
N PRO A 826 -18.67 -4.55 2.38
CA PRO A 826 -19.65 -4.54 1.33
C PRO A 826 -20.60 -3.40 1.71
N LEU A 827 -20.54 -2.29 0.99
CA LEU A 827 -21.70 -1.42 0.85
C LEU A 827 -22.80 -2.37 0.38
N PRO A 828 -23.94 -2.54 1.09
CA PRO A 828 -25.09 -3.18 0.49
C PRO A 828 -25.28 -2.65 -0.92
N ALA A 829 -24.99 -3.49 -1.90
CA ALA A 829 -25.22 -3.12 -3.27
C ALA A 829 -26.71 -2.80 -3.39
N ALA A 830 -27.08 -1.84 -4.23
CA ALA A 830 -28.49 -1.52 -4.46
C ALA A 830 -29.29 -2.80 -4.82
N THR A 831 -28.64 -3.82 -5.38
CA THR A 831 -29.16 -5.17 -5.63
C THR A 831 -29.37 -6.03 -4.37
N SER A 832 -28.46 -6.03 -3.39
CA SER A 832 -28.62 -6.75 -2.12
C SER A 832 -29.71 -6.10 -1.25
N ALA A 833 -29.82 -4.78 -1.24
CA ALA A 833 -30.87 -4.06 -0.51
C ALA A 833 -32.24 -4.09 -1.21
N SER A 834 -32.28 -4.20 -2.55
CA SER A 834 -33.54 -4.29 -3.31
C SER A 834 -34.10 -5.71 -3.43
N GLY A 835 -33.27 -6.74 -3.26
CA GLY A 835 -33.66 -8.16 -3.32
C GLY A 835 -34.17 -8.75 -2.01
N ASP A 836 -33.74 -8.21 -0.85
CA ASP A 836 -34.03 -8.78 0.47
C ASP A 836 -35.34 -8.22 1.05
N LEU A 837 -36.47 -8.68 0.51
CA LEU A 837 -37.84 -8.23 0.83
C LEU A 837 -38.12 -8.22 2.34
N GLU A 838 -37.55 -9.14 3.12
CA GLU A 838 -37.74 -9.22 4.57
C GLU A 838 -37.16 -8.01 5.32
N ILE A 839 -35.96 -7.54 4.97
CA ILE A 839 -35.34 -6.38 5.62
C ILE A 839 -36.11 -5.11 5.26
N LEU A 840 -36.51 -4.97 4.00
CA LEU A 840 -37.34 -3.85 3.55
C LEU A 840 -38.71 -3.83 4.25
N GLU A 841 -39.32 -5.00 4.48
CA GLU A 841 -40.57 -5.12 5.23
C GLU A 841 -40.39 -4.82 6.73
N MET A 842 -39.22 -5.13 7.30
CA MET A 842 -38.83 -4.76 8.66
C MET A 842 -38.58 -3.26 8.81
N LEU A 843 -37.99 -2.59 7.80
CA LEU A 843 -37.74 -1.15 7.79
C LEU A 843 -38.98 -0.33 7.42
N GLY A 844 -39.89 -0.87 6.60
CA GLY A 844 -41.14 -0.22 6.22
C GLY A 844 -41.01 0.96 5.24
N LEU A 845 -39.96 1.00 4.42
CA LEU A 845 -39.60 2.13 3.55
C LEU A 845 -40.16 2.00 2.12
N GLU A 846 -41.46 1.77 1.97
CA GLU A 846 -42.14 1.71 0.64
C GLU A 846 -42.08 3.04 -0.16
N PRO A 847 -42.24 4.25 0.44
CA PRO A 847 -42.32 5.51 -0.34
C PRO A 847 -40.98 6.14 -0.73
N VAL A 848 -39.86 5.74 -0.12
CA VAL A 848 -38.54 6.40 -0.27
C VAL A 848 -37.55 5.49 -1.04
N ARG A 849 -38.09 4.43 -1.65
CA ARG A 849 -37.38 3.31 -2.29
C ARG A 849 -36.32 3.75 -3.30
N LYS A 850 -36.59 4.80 -4.09
CA LYS A 850 -35.69 5.22 -5.18
C LYS A 850 -34.59 6.19 -4.72
N ALA A 851 -34.92 7.14 -3.84
CA ALA A 851 -33.98 8.17 -3.39
C ALA A 851 -32.97 7.67 -2.35
N ILE A 852 -33.35 6.73 -1.48
CA ILE A 852 -32.40 6.12 -0.52
C ILE A 852 -31.48 5.13 -1.22
N LEU A 853 -31.98 4.35 -2.19
CA LEU A 853 -31.15 3.39 -2.93
C LEU A 853 -30.15 4.07 -3.87
N ASP A 854 -30.48 5.25 -4.42
CA ASP A 854 -29.60 5.98 -5.33
C ASP A 854 -28.60 6.94 -4.61
N LEU A 855 -28.86 7.39 -3.37
CA LEU A 855 -28.01 8.34 -2.62
C LEU A 855 -27.30 7.77 -1.38
N ALA A 856 -27.81 6.71 -0.74
CA ALA A 856 -27.15 6.13 0.43
C ALA A 856 -25.97 5.20 0.07
N TRP A 857 -25.81 4.91 -1.23
CA TRP A 857 -24.93 3.86 -1.74
C TRP A 857 -24.02 4.32 -2.90
N SER A 858 -23.99 5.64 -3.17
CA SER A 858 -22.94 6.33 -3.95
C SER A 858 -22.01 7.06 -2.99
#